data_AF-A0A354HFB8-F1
#
_entry.id   AF-A0A354HFB8-F1
#
_cell.length_a   1.000
_cell.length_b   1.000
_cell.length_c   1.000
_cell.angle_alpha   90.00
_cell.angle_beta   90.00
_cell.angle_gamma   90.00
#
_symmetry.space_group_name_H-M   'P 1'
#
loop_
_entity.id
_entity.type
_entity.pdbx_description
1 polymer ?
#
loop_
_entity_poly.entity_id
_entity_poly.type
_entity_poly.pdbx_seq_one_letter_code
_entity_poly.pdbx_strand_id
1 'polypeptide(L)'
;MDRVRKRAAVFVGQADESYQSRFISGFLEKAFGYDMDVCVFSMYRKYQDTADREMGESNIFSLMVSEMFDCAVIIEDSIQTAGAADTLEERLHRTFHKPVLVIEKESPYFPSVYTDCTDSIKELVAHLIEVHGYRDIAYLSGKKWHEHAQRRLEVFMEAMHEHGLDVPEDRIVYGDFWYQSGEVCADQLLADGKKPPEAVVCANDAMAIGLGKALSERGVRVPEDTAVVSYDSTFEGQTSPVSITSAVIPARELGLYAAEYIFNRMNGSDTGPFYAEPSLLIGESCGCKEKNMPGYSLKRTVWETEISSEGFDSVNNTLAENILAQTGLEEYLGTMFSYAYQIKGAQSFHFCLAAPWKYMGSDASVTVPNEGYPAKMIYAVRYNNDRRDGYVGLDRTFDTAEMLPALYEEREDPAAFFFTPVYCERQCFGYAVVSYGNAPRSYDDLYRRWIGLVSRGFENLRRGLVIQCVQDQLDKIKKSKFDPAGAVYESLSAEEKEEYDLVGKILDENLLTYHFQPIVNTIDGAIYSYEALMRSKTEKRISPLSIIKYANMQDRLADVERATFLNVLSIIDSRKSSFGTAKVFINSIPGVRVSDHDFDQLAKYLRKHSDTAVVELTEEAELSDAELDRLKEFFRRLDIKIAVDDYGTGYSNVSNLLRYMPNYVKIDRSLLSEIQNKPQKQHFVREVISFCHDNNIMALAEGVETSEELRTVINLGADLIQGYYTARPTEELVPEIYSKIRDEIRRFHQERLNGGSGHIYVAGKTNRVTLSALVKEGCTEISVGQGTMVYKDITIIGTPGLKTDIHLTVEPGYIGRITLENVYLSNEKNHPCIELGDGTDVTFVLIGDNHLQNSGVLVPESARFTLEGEGNLRIDLSASEYYGIGAGSEQKHGELAFLLSGALTIHARGVAGTCIGSDLGGVVRIKSGLYSIESDSNAGVGIGSFSGFADIEIFGCSMELWIAAVHGVCVGSMEGGADVRIEHSSFKAFCDGSEGVGIGSVKGSSASIGVSETGLTVEVNAANGTAIGAIDGRTDIRVFSSSLKVNSSGEKMLAFGGNSTDTKIDMMRADVKVSVRSNLNRDTFAKEENIKIVDGQARFTVNGTAVEHTVIVKD
;
A
#
# COMPACT_ATOMS: atom_id res chain seq x y z
N MET A 1 44.76 -15.62 -36.69
CA MET A 1 43.61 -15.28 -37.56
C MET A 1 42.42 -15.33 -36.63
N ASP A 2 42.00 -14.17 -36.16
CA ASP A 2 40.92 -14.05 -35.18
C ASP A 2 39.65 -14.66 -35.79
N ARG A 3 39.04 -15.61 -35.10
CA ARG A 3 37.83 -16.30 -35.55
C ARG A 3 36.67 -15.30 -35.46
N VAL A 4 36.40 -14.57 -36.54
CA VAL A 4 35.25 -13.65 -36.61
C VAL A 4 33.97 -14.50 -36.71
N ARG A 5 33.23 -14.58 -35.61
CA ARG A 5 31.97 -15.31 -35.52
C ARG A 5 30.88 -14.57 -36.32
N LYS A 6 30.03 -15.31 -37.05
CA LYS A 6 28.89 -14.74 -37.78
C LYS A 6 27.85 -14.21 -36.79
N ARG A 7 27.10 -13.18 -37.19
CA ARG A 7 26.08 -12.54 -36.32
C ARG A 7 24.71 -12.44 -36.98
N ALA A 8 23.66 -12.82 -36.24
CA ALA A 8 22.27 -12.62 -36.65
C ALA A 8 21.61 -11.49 -35.88
N ALA A 9 20.83 -10.64 -36.57
CA ALA A 9 19.92 -9.68 -35.95
C ALA A 9 18.51 -10.28 -35.89
N VAL A 10 17.83 -10.19 -34.76
CA VAL A 10 16.42 -10.58 -34.61
C VAL A 10 15.63 -9.38 -34.11
N PHE A 11 14.58 -8.99 -34.81
CA PHE A 11 13.70 -7.87 -34.44
C PHE A 11 12.36 -8.41 -33.97
N VAL A 12 11.93 -7.98 -32.78
CA VAL A 12 10.74 -8.52 -32.11
C VAL A 12 10.05 -7.46 -31.24
N GLY A 13 8.72 -7.51 -31.20
CA GLY A 13 7.92 -6.81 -30.20
C GLY A 13 7.66 -7.73 -29.00
N GLN A 14 8.19 -7.34 -27.83
CA GLN A 14 8.01 -8.03 -26.55
C GLN A 14 8.45 -9.51 -26.57
N ALA A 15 9.76 -9.74 -26.45
CA ALA A 15 10.35 -11.07 -26.55
C ALA A 15 9.98 -12.07 -25.41
N ASP A 16 9.36 -11.62 -24.31
CA ASP A 16 8.96 -12.46 -23.17
C ASP A 16 7.62 -13.19 -23.38
N GLU A 17 6.81 -12.79 -24.37
CA GLU A 17 5.54 -13.46 -24.66
C GLU A 17 5.74 -14.91 -25.09
N SER A 18 4.78 -15.78 -24.76
CA SER A 18 4.89 -17.24 -24.95
C SER A 18 5.30 -17.63 -26.37
N TYR A 19 4.66 -17.02 -27.40
CA TYR A 19 4.94 -17.32 -28.79
C TYR A 19 6.37 -16.91 -29.19
N GLN A 20 6.72 -15.64 -28.96
CA GLN A 20 8.01 -15.03 -29.28
C GLN A 20 9.14 -15.72 -28.54
N SER A 21 8.95 -16.03 -27.26
CA SER A 21 9.93 -16.71 -26.42
C SER A 21 10.20 -18.14 -26.91
N ARG A 22 9.15 -18.90 -27.30
CA ARG A 22 9.31 -20.24 -27.90
C ARG A 22 10.04 -20.16 -29.24
N PHE A 23 9.68 -19.20 -30.10
CA PHE A 23 10.36 -18.96 -31.38
C PHE A 23 11.83 -18.62 -31.18
N ILE A 24 12.15 -17.63 -30.34
CA ILE A 24 13.52 -17.20 -30.06
C ILE A 24 14.33 -18.36 -29.50
N SER A 25 13.78 -19.12 -28.56
CA SER A 25 14.47 -20.29 -27.99
C SER A 25 14.84 -21.32 -29.06
N GLY A 26 13.92 -21.65 -29.97
CA GLY A 26 14.20 -22.52 -31.12
C GLY A 26 15.23 -21.94 -32.09
N PHE A 27 15.12 -20.65 -32.41
CA PHE A 27 16.07 -19.95 -33.27
C PHE A 27 17.49 -19.98 -32.68
N LEU A 28 17.63 -19.64 -31.40
CA LEU A 28 18.90 -19.63 -30.69
C LEU A 28 19.54 -21.02 -30.63
N GLU A 29 18.76 -22.06 -30.33
CA GLU A 29 19.26 -23.44 -30.26
C GLU A 29 19.98 -23.86 -31.56
N LYS A 30 19.35 -23.57 -32.71
CA LYS A 30 19.92 -23.90 -34.01
C LYS A 30 21.06 -22.94 -34.40
N ALA A 31 20.92 -21.64 -34.15
CA ALA A 31 21.94 -20.64 -34.46
C ALA A 31 23.24 -20.89 -33.68
N PHE A 32 23.15 -21.27 -32.40
CA PHE A 32 24.31 -21.67 -31.59
C PHE A 32 24.97 -22.95 -32.13
N GLY A 33 24.18 -23.90 -32.62
CA GLY A 33 24.71 -25.07 -33.34
C GLY A 33 25.53 -24.72 -34.59
N TYR A 34 25.31 -23.54 -35.19
CA TYR A 34 26.07 -23.00 -36.31
C TYR A 34 27.21 -22.06 -35.91
N ASP A 35 27.52 -21.94 -34.62
CA ASP A 35 28.51 -21.01 -34.08
C ASP A 35 28.22 -19.55 -34.51
N MET A 36 26.97 -19.11 -34.30
CA MET A 36 26.53 -17.73 -34.58
C MET A 36 26.14 -17.01 -33.30
N ASP A 37 26.60 -15.76 -33.13
CA ASP A 37 26.08 -14.88 -32.10
C ASP A 37 24.75 -14.26 -32.57
N VAL A 38 23.82 -14.02 -31.65
CA VAL A 38 22.50 -13.46 -31.98
C VAL A 38 22.27 -12.18 -31.18
N CYS A 39 21.97 -11.08 -31.86
CA CYS A 39 21.52 -9.84 -31.23
C CYS A 39 20.02 -9.68 -31.44
N VAL A 40 19.27 -9.75 -30.36
CA VAL A 40 17.81 -9.58 -30.35
C VAL A 40 17.52 -8.12 -30.00
N PHE A 41 16.99 -7.35 -30.94
CA PHE A 41 16.49 -6.00 -30.71
C PHE A 41 15.01 -6.11 -30.36
N SER A 42 14.68 -5.86 -29.09
CA SER A 42 13.34 -6.06 -28.58
C SER A 42 12.73 -4.78 -28.05
N MET A 43 11.52 -4.47 -28.49
CA MET A 43 10.62 -3.61 -27.74
C MET A 43 10.26 -4.33 -26.44
N TYR A 44 10.09 -3.62 -25.33
CA TYR A 44 9.63 -4.26 -24.11
C TYR A 44 8.11 -4.29 -24.02
N ARG A 45 7.34 -3.44 -24.71
CA ARG A 45 5.89 -3.64 -24.90
C ARG A 45 5.50 -3.54 -26.37
N LYS A 46 4.66 -4.48 -26.83
CA LYS A 46 4.11 -4.44 -28.19
C LYS A 46 2.97 -3.43 -28.38
N TYR A 47 2.26 -3.08 -27.29
CA TYR A 47 1.17 -2.09 -27.29
C TYR A 47 1.49 -0.93 -26.33
N GLN A 48 1.23 0.29 -26.80
CA GLN A 48 1.38 1.51 -26.04
C GLN A 48 0.21 2.47 -26.32
N ASP A 49 -0.09 3.33 -25.35
CA ASP A 49 -1.27 4.21 -25.42
C ASP A 49 -0.98 5.55 -26.13
N THR A 50 0.29 5.87 -26.37
CA THR A 50 0.72 7.15 -26.96
C THR A 50 1.78 6.95 -28.04
N ALA A 51 1.73 7.78 -29.09
CA ALA A 51 2.71 7.77 -30.19
C ALA A 51 4.15 8.02 -29.69
N ASP A 52 4.33 8.83 -28.65
CA ASP A 52 5.64 9.09 -28.06
C ASP A 52 6.25 7.83 -27.42
N ARG A 53 5.42 7.00 -26.76
CA ARG A 53 5.86 5.74 -26.18
C ARG A 53 6.14 4.67 -27.22
N GLU A 54 5.31 4.62 -28.25
CA GLU A 54 5.50 3.78 -29.44
C GLU A 54 6.84 4.07 -30.14
N MET A 55 7.18 5.35 -30.30
CA MET A 55 8.46 5.78 -30.85
C MET A 55 9.63 5.42 -29.93
N GLY A 56 9.48 5.56 -28.61
CA GLY A 56 10.50 5.15 -27.65
C GLY A 56 10.81 3.65 -27.64
N GLU A 57 9.79 2.79 -27.78
CA GLU A 57 9.96 1.34 -27.91
C GLU A 57 10.73 0.98 -29.20
N SER A 58 10.24 1.48 -30.33
CA SER A 58 10.78 1.14 -31.65
C SER A 58 12.16 1.77 -31.92
N ASN A 59 12.57 2.78 -31.14
CA ASN A 59 13.88 3.42 -31.25
C ASN A 59 15.03 2.41 -31.15
N ILE A 60 14.86 1.31 -30.41
CA ILE A 60 15.91 0.27 -30.28
C ILE A 60 16.32 -0.33 -31.63
N PHE A 61 15.40 -0.39 -32.60
CA PHE A 61 15.70 -0.92 -33.91
C PHE A 61 16.72 -0.05 -34.66
N SER A 62 16.81 1.26 -34.36
CA SER A 62 17.80 2.17 -34.96
C SER A 62 19.24 1.86 -34.59
N LEU A 63 19.47 1.07 -33.53
CA LEU A 63 20.81 0.74 -33.05
C LEU A 63 21.56 -0.25 -33.96
N MET A 64 20.84 -1.00 -34.81
CA MET A 64 21.45 -2.02 -35.66
C MET A 64 22.37 -1.40 -36.73
N VAL A 65 23.63 -1.84 -36.75
CA VAL A 65 24.64 -1.47 -37.75
C VAL A 65 24.76 -2.56 -38.80
N SER A 66 24.36 -2.26 -40.04
CA SER A 66 24.19 -3.24 -41.12
C SER A 66 25.46 -4.05 -41.43
N GLU A 67 26.64 -3.46 -41.31
CA GLU A 67 27.93 -4.09 -41.60
C GLU A 67 28.31 -5.18 -40.57
N MET A 68 27.79 -5.09 -39.35
CA MET A 68 28.12 -6.01 -38.24
C MET A 68 27.36 -7.33 -38.27
N PHE A 69 26.30 -7.43 -39.08
CA PHE A 69 25.40 -8.60 -39.11
C PHE A 69 25.47 -9.31 -40.45
N ASP A 70 25.30 -10.62 -40.44
CA ASP A 70 25.31 -11.48 -41.63
C ASP A 70 23.93 -11.86 -42.12
N CYS A 71 22.92 -11.72 -41.26
CA CYS A 71 21.53 -11.96 -41.57
C CYS A 71 20.60 -11.23 -40.59
N ALA A 72 19.33 -11.06 -40.98
CA ALA A 72 18.30 -10.50 -40.11
C ALA A 72 17.01 -11.34 -40.14
N VAL A 73 16.28 -11.36 -39.03
CA VAL A 73 14.94 -11.96 -38.91
C VAL A 73 14.01 -10.95 -38.27
N ILE A 74 12.80 -10.81 -38.82
CA ILE A 74 11.78 -9.89 -38.31
C ILE A 74 10.55 -10.69 -37.93
N ILE A 75 10.15 -10.65 -36.66
CA ILE A 75 8.87 -11.20 -36.19
C ILE A 75 7.82 -10.10 -36.34
N GLU A 76 7.37 -9.86 -37.55
CA GLU A 76 6.66 -8.63 -37.92
C GLU A 76 5.31 -8.49 -37.19
N ASP A 77 4.53 -9.58 -37.08
CA ASP A 77 3.26 -9.57 -36.35
C ASP A 77 3.41 -9.24 -34.84
N SER A 78 4.62 -9.39 -34.28
CA SER A 78 4.87 -8.97 -32.90
C SER A 78 5.06 -7.45 -32.75
N ILE A 79 5.40 -6.73 -33.84
CA ILE A 79 5.68 -5.29 -33.85
C ILE A 79 4.40 -4.54 -34.22
N GLN A 80 3.54 -4.34 -33.21
CA GLN A 80 2.19 -3.77 -33.40
C GLN A 80 2.15 -2.22 -33.35
N THR A 81 3.29 -1.56 -33.15
CA THR A 81 3.39 -0.10 -33.25
C THR A 81 3.15 0.36 -34.68
N ALA A 82 2.24 1.32 -34.86
CA ALA A 82 1.86 1.84 -36.17
C ALA A 82 3.08 2.31 -36.98
N GLY A 83 3.29 1.70 -38.15
CA GLY A 83 4.36 2.04 -39.10
C GLY A 83 5.79 1.66 -38.68
N ALA A 84 6.00 1.09 -37.49
CA ALA A 84 7.35 0.73 -37.03
C ALA A 84 7.94 -0.47 -37.80
N ALA A 85 7.13 -1.52 -38.01
CA ALA A 85 7.51 -2.68 -38.81
C ALA A 85 7.82 -2.28 -40.26
N ASP A 86 6.92 -1.52 -40.89
CA ASP A 86 7.08 -1.03 -42.26
C ASP A 86 8.37 -0.20 -42.41
N THR A 87 8.62 0.73 -41.48
CA THR A 87 9.83 1.58 -41.48
C THR A 87 11.10 0.75 -41.31
N LEU A 88 11.07 -0.28 -40.47
CA LEU A 88 12.19 -1.20 -40.26
C LEU A 88 12.51 -1.97 -41.54
N GLU A 89 11.48 -2.52 -42.21
CA GLU A 89 11.64 -3.26 -43.46
C GLU A 89 12.17 -2.38 -44.59
N GLU A 90 11.59 -1.20 -44.79
CA GLU A 90 12.06 -0.24 -45.80
C GLU A 90 13.53 0.13 -45.58
N ARG A 91 13.91 0.34 -44.32
CA ARG A 91 15.31 0.64 -43.97
C ARG A 91 16.22 -0.54 -44.29
N LEU A 92 15.86 -1.75 -43.86
CA LEU A 92 16.65 -2.95 -44.15
C LEU A 92 16.75 -3.21 -45.65
N HIS A 93 15.69 -2.99 -46.43
CA HIS A 93 15.71 -3.17 -47.88
C HIS A 93 16.72 -2.22 -48.55
N ARG A 94 16.84 -1.00 -48.02
CA ARG A 94 17.77 0.03 -48.51
C ARG A 94 19.21 -0.18 -48.06
N THR A 95 19.43 -0.59 -46.81
CA THR A 95 20.77 -0.59 -46.19
C THR A 95 21.39 -1.97 -45.99
N PHE A 96 20.61 -3.04 -46.03
CA PHE A 96 21.05 -4.40 -45.69
C PHE A 96 20.84 -5.36 -46.87
N HIS A 97 21.93 -5.74 -47.53
CA HIS A 97 21.90 -6.58 -48.74
C HIS A 97 22.21 -8.07 -48.47
N LYS A 98 22.16 -8.51 -47.22
CA LYS A 98 22.35 -9.91 -46.81
C LYS A 98 20.99 -10.57 -46.52
N PRO A 99 20.90 -11.90 -46.29
CA PRO A 99 19.61 -12.58 -46.11
C PRO A 99 18.76 -12.01 -44.98
N VAL A 100 17.49 -11.75 -45.29
CA VAL A 100 16.44 -11.34 -44.34
C VAL A 100 15.27 -12.30 -44.47
N LEU A 101 14.64 -12.67 -43.36
CA LEU A 101 13.43 -13.48 -43.30
C LEU A 101 12.39 -12.79 -42.42
N VAL A 102 11.14 -12.74 -42.89
CA VAL A 102 10.01 -12.19 -42.16
C VAL A 102 9.10 -13.32 -41.67
N ILE A 103 8.61 -13.21 -40.44
CA ILE A 103 7.82 -14.23 -39.77
C ILE A 103 6.41 -13.70 -39.51
N GLU A 104 5.40 -14.54 -39.74
CA GLU A 104 3.95 -14.33 -39.54
C GLU A 104 3.26 -13.31 -40.45
N LYS A 105 3.98 -12.46 -41.20
CA LYS A 105 3.36 -11.45 -42.07
C LYS A 105 4.05 -11.33 -43.43
N GLU A 106 3.28 -10.96 -44.46
CA GLU A 106 3.77 -10.81 -45.82
C GLU A 106 4.58 -9.54 -45.98
N SER A 107 5.84 -9.69 -46.41
CA SER A 107 6.72 -8.58 -46.72
C SER A 107 6.75 -8.31 -48.22
N PRO A 108 6.61 -7.05 -48.66
CA PRO A 108 6.81 -6.70 -50.06
C PRO A 108 8.28 -6.78 -50.50
N TYR A 109 9.23 -6.86 -49.54
CA TYR A 109 10.67 -6.79 -49.81
C TYR A 109 11.40 -8.10 -49.58
N PHE A 110 10.92 -8.95 -48.66
CA PHE A 110 11.65 -10.11 -48.17
C PHE A 110 10.81 -11.39 -48.21
N PRO A 111 11.43 -12.57 -48.25
CA PRO A 111 10.71 -13.82 -48.06
C PRO A 111 10.01 -13.87 -46.70
N SER A 112 8.77 -14.34 -46.68
CA SER A 112 7.97 -14.54 -45.46
C SER A 112 7.68 -16.02 -45.22
N VAL A 113 7.59 -16.41 -43.94
CA VAL A 113 7.11 -17.72 -43.51
C VAL A 113 6.03 -17.56 -42.44
N TYR A 114 5.04 -18.44 -42.48
CA TYR A 114 3.86 -18.40 -41.63
C TYR A 114 3.69 -19.72 -40.90
N THR A 115 3.10 -19.65 -39.72
CA THR A 115 2.56 -20.83 -39.08
C THR A 115 1.23 -21.22 -39.70
N ASP A 116 1.16 -22.38 -40.34
CA ASP A 116 -0.13 -22.91 -40.80
C ASP A 116 -0.94 -23.42 -39.60
N CYS A 117 -2.08 -22.77 -39.34
CA CYS A 117 -3.02 -23.15 -38.29
C CYS A 117 -4.10 -24.13 -38.77
N THR A 118 -4.12 -24.45 -40.08
CA THR A 118 -5.20 -25.19 -40.73
C THR A 118 -5.37 -26.57 -40.11
N ASP A 119 -4.30 -27.37 -40.08
CA ASP A 119 -4.36 -28.75 -39.58
C ASP A 119 -4.67 -28.81 -38.08
N SER A 120 -4.09 -27.89 -37.29
CA SER A 120 -4.30 -27.81 -35.84
C SER A 120 -5.75 -27.45 -35.46
N ILE A 121 -6.40 -26.53 -36.19
CA ILE A 121 -7.81 -26.17 -35.95
C ILE A 121 -8.73 -27.28 -36.44
N LYS A 122 -8.43 -27.89 -37.61
CA LYS A 122 -9.20 -29.04 -38.10
C LYS A 122 -9.16 -30.22 -37.13
N GLU A 123 -7.99 -30.52 -36.56
CA GLU A 123 -7.86 -31.55 -35.52
C GLU A 123 -8.65 -31.19 -34.25
N LEU A 124 -8.62 -29.93 -33.81
CA LEU A 124 -9.39 -29.46 -32.66
C LEU A 124 -10.90 -29.59 -32.88
N VAL A 125 -11.41 -29.22 -34.05
CA VAL A 125 -12.83 -29.33 -34.41
C VAL A 125 -13.23 -30.80 -34.59
N ALA A 126 -12.41 -31.60 -35.27
CA ALA A 126 -12.61 -33.04 -35.39
C ALA A 126 -12.66 -33.71 -34.01
N HIS A 127 -11.81 -33.31 -33.06
CA HIS A 127 -11.87 -33.78 -31.69
C HIS A 127 -13.23 -33.50 -31.03
N LEU A 128 -13.78 -32.29 -31.17
CA LEU A 128 -15.11 -31.97 -30.63
C LEU A 128 -16.25 -32.80 -31.27
N ILE A 129 -16.18 -33.06 -32.58
CA ILE A 129 -17.24 -33.75 -33.32
C ILE A 129 -17.12 -35.27 -33.17
N GLU A 130 -15.94 -35.84 -33.40
CA GLU A 130 -15.73 -37.29 -33.49
C GLU A 130 -15.60 -37.94 -32.11
N VAL A 131 -14.97 -37.27 -31.13
CA VAL A 131 -14.76 -37.82 -29.78
C VAL A 131 -15.94 -37.50 -28.87
N HIS A 132 -16.41 -36.26 -28.86
CA HIS A 132 -17.49 -35.82 -27.97
C HIS A 132 -18.88 -35.83 -28.60
N GLY A 133 -18.98 -35.89 -29.93
CA GLY A 133 -20.27 -35.94 -30.63
C GLY A 133 -20.98 -34.59 -30.75
N TYR A 134 -20.30 -33.47 -30.49
CA TYR A 134 -20.89 -32.14 -30.52
C TYR A 134 -21.29 -31.71 -31.93
N ARG A 135 -22.42 -31.01 -32.04
CA ARG A 135 -23.00 -30.55 -33.31
C ARG A 135 -23.36 -29.06 -33.32
N ASP A 136 -23.73 -28.47 -32.18
CA ASP A 136 -23.94 -27.02 -32.03
C ASP A 136 -22.66 -26.36 -31.47
N ILE A 137 -21.75 -25.96 -32.37
CA ILE A 137 -20.44 -25.39 -32.01
C ILE A 137 -20.40 -23.91 -32.44
N ALA A 138 -20.17 -23.02 -31.47
CA ALA A 138 -19.97 -21.60 -31.71
C ALA A 138 -18.48 -21.26 -31.87
N TYR A 139 -18.18 -20.14 -32.50
CA TYR A 139 -16.82 -19.66 -32.70
C TYR A 139 -16.66 -18.22 -32.20
N LEU A 140 -15.73 -18.01 -31.28
CA LEU A 140 -15.30 -16.69 -30.81
C LEU A 140 -14.04 -16.27 -31.55
N SER A 141 -14.25 -15.48 -32.61
CA SER A 141 -13.18 -14.93 -33.45
C SER A 141 -12.49 -13.72 -32.82
N GLY A 142 -11.33 -13.34 -33.36
CA GLY A 142 -10.68 -12.07 -33.04
C GLY A 142 -11.28 -10.89 -33.80
N LYS A 143 -10.47 -9.85 -34.05
CA LYS A 143 -10.92 -8.64 -34.75
C LYS A 143 -11.35 -8.97 -36.18
N LYS A 144 -12.54 -8.51 -36.59
CA LYS A 144 -13.17 -8.84 -37.89
C LYS A 144 -12.30 -8.55 -39.12
N TRP A 145 -11.45 -7.53 -39.06
CA TRP A 145 -10.56 -7.12 -40.16
C TRP A 145 -9.17 -7.77 -40.10
N HIS A 146 -8.86 -8.58 -39.09
CA HIS A 146 -7.54 -9.17 -38.89
C HIS A 146 -7.40 -10.48 -39.68
N GLU A 147 -6.32 -10.62 -40.45
CA GLU A 147 -6.14 -11.75 -41.37
C GLU A 147 -6.10 -13.10 -40.63
N HIS A 148 -5.32 -13.22 -39.54
CA HIS A 148 -5.34 -14.44 -38.73
C HIS A 148 -6.74 -14.77 -38.16
N ALA A 149 -7.55 -13.77 -37.81
CA ALA A 149 -8.91 -14.02 -37.31
C ALA A 149 -9.84 -14.53 -38.42
N GLN A 150 -9.73 -13.94 -39.62
CA GLN A 150 -10.48 -14.35 -40.81
C GLN A 150 -10.08 -15.77 -41.21
N ARG A 151 -8.78 -16.05 -41.32
CA ARG A 151 -8.27 -17.36 -41.71
C ARG A 151 -8.65 -18.46 -40.72
N ARG A 152 -8.52 -18.22 -39.41
CA ARG A 152 -8.93 -19.21 -38.39
C ARG A 152 -10.44 -19.48 -38.43
N LEU A 153 -11.26 -18.45 -38.67
CA LEU A 153 -12.70 -18.61 -38.85
C LEU A 153 -13.03 -19.40 -40.13
N GLU A 154 -12.39 -19.10 -41.26
CA GLU A 154 -12.56 -19.86 -42.51
C GLU A 154 -12.23 -21.34 -42.32
N VAL A 155 -11.08 -21.64 -41.69
CA VAL A 155 -10.68 -23.03 -41.40
C VAL A 155 -11.67 -23.72 -40.47
N PHE A 156 -12.17 -23.05 -39.44
CA PHE A 156 -13.23 -23.57 -38.58
C PHE A 156 -14.50 -23.91 -39.39
N MET A 157 -14.92 -23.01 -40.29
CA MET A 157 -16.09 -23.23 -41.16
C MET A 157 -15.87 -24.40 -42.13
N GLU A 158 -14.68 -24.51 -42.72
CA GLU A 158 -14.28 -25.65 -43.56
C GLU A 158 -14.35 -26.96 -42.76
N ALA A 159 -13.78 -26.99 -41.55
CA ALA A 159 -13.79 -28.17 -40.68
C ALA A 159 -15.22 -28.61 -40.32
N MET A 160 -16.10 -27.66 -40.01
CA MET A 160 -17.52 -27.93 -39.75
C MET A 160 -18.23 -28.48 -41.00
N HIS A 161 -17.97 -27.89 -42.18
CA HIS A 161 -18.56 -28.31 -43.44
C HIS A 161 -18.10 -29.70 -43.90
N GLU A 162 -16.80 -30.03 -43.72
CA GLU A 162 -16.24 -31.35 -43.99
C GLU A 162 -16.95 -32.46 -43.18
N HIS A 163 -17.45 -32.11 -41.99
CA HIS A 163 -18.26 -33.01 -41.14
C HIS A 163 -19.78 -32.89 -41.38
N GLY A 164 -20.21 -32.11 -42.38
CA GLY A 164 -21.62 -31.94 -42.76
C GLY A 164 -22.43 -31.10 -41.76
N LEU A 165 -21.80 -30.17 -41.05
CA LEU A 165 -22.45 -29.23 -40.12
C LEU A 165 -22.42 -27.81 -40.69
N ASP A 166 -23.57 -27.12 -40.64
CA ASP A 166 -23.67 -25.70 -40.99
C ASP A 166 -23.62 -24.84 -39.72
N VAL A 167 -22.89 -23.73 -39.76
CA VAL A 167 -22.76 -22.80 -38.63
C VAL A 167 -23.63 -21.56 -38.88
N PRO A 168 -24.66 -21.30 -38.05
CA PRO A 168 -25.46 -20.09 -38.13
C PRO A 168 -24.65 -18.81 -37.86
N GLU A 169 -25.04 -17.68 -38.46
CA GLU A 169 -24.37 -16.40 -38.21
C GLU A 169 -24.42 -15.97 -36.73
N ASP A 170 -25.47 -16.35 -35.99
CA ASP A 170 -25.60 -16.04 -34.56
C ASP A 170 -24.77 -16.96 -33.64
N ARG A 171 -23.98 -17.87 -34.23
CA ARG A 171 -22.96 -18.69 -33.55
C ARG A 171 -21.54 -18.18 -33.80
N ILE A 172 -21.38 -17.07 -34.53
CA ILE A 172 -20.10 -16.43 -34.78
C ILE A 172 -20.05 -15.11 -34.02
N VAL A 173 -19.16 -15.02 -33.03
CA VAL A 173 -18.92 -13.79 -32.25
C VAL A 173 -17.54 -13.23 -32.58
N TYR A 174 -17.44 -11.91 -32.69
CA TYR A 174 -16.17 -11.21 -32.93
C TYR A 174 -15.69 -10.51 -31.65
N GLY A 175 -14.45 -10.81 -31.26
CA GLY A 175 -13.73 -10.20 -30.16
C GLY A 175 -12.51 -9.40 -30.61
N ASP A 176 -11.56 -9.22 -29.68
CA ASP A 176 -10.35 -8.42 -29.84
C ASP A 176 -9.06 -9.12 -29.41
N PHE A 177 -9.14 -10.44 -29.17
CA PHE A 177 -8.08 -11.31 -28.63
C PHE A 177 -7.80 -11.14 -27.12
N TRP A 178 -8.56 -10.30 -26.40
CA TRP A 178 -8.40 -10.11 -24.95
C TRP A 178 -9.54 -10.72 -24.13
N TYR A 179 -9.28 -10.92 -22.83
CA TYR A 179 -10.20 -11.57 -21.90
C TYR A 179 -11.62 -10.97 -21.88
N GLN A 180 -11.74 -9.65 -22.05
CA GLN A 180 -13.03 -8.95 -22.05
C GLN A 180 -13.96 -9.40 -23.19
N SER A 181 -13.41 -9.88 -24.30
CA SER A 181 -14.21 -10.44 -25.40
C SER A 181 -15.01 -11.68 -25.00
N GLY A 182 -14.57 -12.39 -23.95
CA GLY A 182 -15.32 -13.52 -23.40
C GLY A 182 -16.67 -13.13 -22.80
N GLU A 183 -16.75 -11.95 -22.17
CA GLU A 183 -18.00 -11.42 -21.61
C GLU A 183 -19.00 -11.05 -22.71
N VAL A 184 -18.51 -10.35 -23.75
CA VAL A 184 -19.30 -10.00 -24.94
C VAL A 184 -19.85 -11.26 -25.62
N CYS A 185 -19.04 -12.32 -25.69
CA CYS A 185 -19.44 -13.60 -26.26
C CYS A 185 -20.50 -14.31 -25.43
N ALA A 186 -20.33 -14.39 -24.12
CA ALA A 186 -21.33 -14.97 -23.23
C ALA A 186 -22.67 -14.21 -23.34
N ASP A 187 -22.65 -12.88 -23.36
CA ASP A 187 -23.87 -12.07 -23.46
C ASP A 187 -24.61 -12.28 -24.78
N GLN A 188 -23.89 -12.37 -25.90
CA GLN A 188 -24.52 -12.61 -27.21
C GLN A 188 -25.07 -14.03 -27.37
N LEU A 189 -24.34 -15.04 -26.87
CA LEU A 189 -24.76 -16.44 -26.99
C LEU A 189 -25.92 -16.80 -26.04
N LEU A 190 -26.02 -16.11 -24.89
CA LEU A 190 -27.06 -16.33 -23.88
C LEU A 190 -28.22 -15.33 -23.94
N ALA A 191 -28.15 -14.32 -24.81
CA ALA A 191 -29.24 -13.36 -25.00
C ALA A 191 -30.57 -14.05 -25.36
N ASP A 192 -31.68 -13.43 -24.97
CA ASP A 192 -33.06 -13.85 -25.28
C ASP A 192 -33.46 -15.26 -24.78
N GLY A 193 -32.74 -15.81 -23.79
CA GLY A 193 -33.02 -17.14 -23.23
C GLY A 193 -32.70 -18.29 -24.19
N LYS A 194 -31.80 -18.05 -25.16
CA LYS A 194 -31.28 -19.09 -26.05
C LYS A 194 -30.55 -20.17 -25.25
N LYS A 195 -30.65 -21.43 -25.71
CA LYS A 195 -29.88 -22.53 -25.13
C LYS A 195 -28.39 -22.31 -25.47
N PRO A 196 -27.47 -22.49 -24.51
CA PRO A 196 -26.04 -22.37 -24.79
C PRO A 196 -25.60 -23.42 -25.83
N PRO A 197 -24.58 -23.10 -26.65
CA PRO A 197 -24.01 -24.07 -27.57
C PRO A 197 -23.35 -25.24 -26.81
N GLU A 198 -23.18 -26.37 -27.48
CA GLU A 198 -22.53 -27.55 -26.90
C GLU A 198 -21.03 -27.31 -26.71
N ALA A 199 -20.42 -26.54 -27.62
CA ALA A 199 -19.03 -26.11 -27.49
C ALA A 199 -18.81 -24.70 -28.06
N VAL A 200 -17.80 -23.99 -27.55
CA VAL A 200 -17.29 -22.75 -28.12
C VAL A 200 -15.80 -22.90 -28.40
N VAL A 201 -15.41 -22.72 -29.66
CA VAL A 201 -14.02 -22.66 -30.10
C VAL A 201 -13.59 -21.20 -30.08
N CYS A 202 -12.59 -20.87 -29.26
CA CYS A 202 -12.05 -19.52 -29.14
C CYS A 202 -10.78 -19.37 -29.96
N ALA A 203 -10.62 -18.23 -30.64
CA ALA A 203 -9.45 -18.00 -31.48
C ALA A 203 -8.14 -17.89 -30.68
N ASN A 204 -8.17 -17.63 -29.37
CA ASN A 204 -7.00 -17.70 -28.50
C ASN A 204 -7.36 -18.08 -27.04
N ASP A 205 -6.35 -18.41 -26.23
CA ASP A 205 -6.52 -18.77 -24.83
C ASP A 205 -7.08 -17.63 -23.96
N ALA A 206 -6.65 -16.38 -24.18
CA ALA A 206 -7.11 -15.25 -23.37
C ALA A 206 -8.63 -15.05 -23.45
N MET A 207 -9.21 -15.14 -24.66
CA MET A 207 -10.65 -15.09 -24.86
C MET A 207 -11.36 -16.31 -24.28
N ALA A 208 -10.76 -17.50 -24.35
CA ALA A 208 -11.32 -18.72 -23.76
C ALA A 208 -11.40 -18.64 -22.22
N ILE A 209 -10.35 -18.12 -21.58
CA ILE A 209 -10.32 -17.87 -20.12
C ILE A 209 -11.41 -16.87 -19.75
N GLY A 210 -11.49 -15.76 -20.49
CA GLY A 210 -12.53 -14.74 -20.30
C GLY A 210 -13.94 -15.30 -20.45
N LEU A 211 -14.16 -16.15 -21.45
CA LEU A 211 -15.45 -16.78 -21.71
C LEU A 211 -15.80 -17.79 -20.60
N GLY A 212 -14.86 -18.65 -20.20
CA GLY A 212 -15.06 -19.61 -19.11
C GLY A 212 -15.45 -18.92 -17.80
N LYS A 213 -14.81 -17.79 -17.48
CA LYS A 213 -15.20 -16.92 -16.35
C LYS A 213 -16.63 -16.39 -16.52
N ALA A 214 -16.94 -15.78 -17.67
CA ALA A 214 -18.24 -15.16 -17.91
C ALA A 214 -19.41 -16.16 -17.91
N LEU A 215 -19.19 -17.38 -18.42
CA LEU A 215 -20.15 -18.49 -18.37
C LEU A 215 -20.37 -18.96 -16.92
N SER A 216 -19.30 -19.14 -16.15
CA SER A 216 -19.38 -19.55 -14.74
C SER A 216 -20.16 -18.55 -13.89
N GLU A 217 -19.94 -17.25 -14.08
CA GLU A 217 -20.67 -16.18 -13.39
C GLU A 217 -22.18 -16.16 -13.73
N ARG A 218 -22.54 -16.67 -14.91
CA ARG A 218 -23.93 -16.80 -15.38
C ARG A 218 -24.54 -18.18 -15.09
N GLY A 219 -23.84 -19.02 -14.32
CA GLY A 219 -24.30 -20.34 -13.88
C GLY A 219 -24.20 -21.44 -14.94
N VAL A 220 -23.48 -21.23 -16.04
CA VAL A 220 -23.18 -22.23 -17.07
C VAL A 220 -21.87 -22.93 -16.72
N ARG A 221 -21.90 -24.26 -16.56
CA ARG A 221 -20.72 -25.04 -16.17
C ARG A 221 -19.90 -25.45 -17.39
N VAL A 222 -18.58 -25.34 -17.26
CA VAL A 222 -17.61 -25.80 -18.26
C VAL A 222 -16.87 -27.01 -17.66
N PRO A 223 -16.88 -28.20 -18.30
CA PRO A 223 -17.42 -28.51 -19.63
C PRO A 223 -18.88 -29.02 -19.64
N GLU A 224 -19.55 -29.21 -18.49
CA GLU A 224 -20.80 -30.00 -18.43
C GLU A 224 -21.98 -29.43 -19.21
N ASP A 225 -22.10 -28.10 -19.27
CA ASP A 225 -23.19 -27.42 -19.98
C ASP A 225 -22.70 -26.87 -21.34
N THR A 226 -21.44 -26.42 -21.42
CA THR A 226 -20.77 -25.99 -22.66
C THR A 226 -19.27 -26.25 -22.57
N ALA A 227 -18.70 -26.94 -23.56
CA ALA A 227 -17.26 -27.08 -23.69
C ALA A 227 -16.63 -25.77 -24.18
N VAL A 228 -15.45 -25.42 -23.67
CA VAL A 228 -14.69 -24.23 -24.11
C VAL A 228 -13.31 -24.68 -24.52
N VAL A 229 -12.96 -24.51 -25.78
CA VAL A 229 -11.64 -24.87 -26.30
C VAL A 229 -10.99 -23.69 -26.99
N SER A 230 -9.67 -23.75 -27.17
CA SER A 230 -8.91 -22.63 -27.69
C SER A 230 -7.76 -23.05 -28.61
N TYR A 231 -7.00 -22.04 -29.03
CA TYR A 231 -5.78 -22.12 -29.80
C TYR A 231 -4.70 -21.31 -29.05
N ASP A 232 -3.45 -21.78 -29.00
CA ASP A 232 -2.21 -21.14 -28.46
C ASP A 232 -1.51 -21.99 -27.38
N SER A 233 -2.29 -22.64 -26.50
CA SER A 233 -1.84 -23.38 -25.31
C SER A 233 -0.79 -22.62 -24.49
N THR A 234 -1.20 -21.47 -24.01
CA THR A 234 -0.50 -20.62 -23.05
C THR A 234 -0.44 -21.31 -21.67
N PHE A 235 0.55 -20.92 -20.85
CA PHE A 235 0.67 -21.44 -19.49
C PHE A 235 -0.58 -21.17 -18.65
N GLU A 236 -1.16 -19.97 -18.77
CA GLU A 236 -2.37 -19.57 -18.03
C GLU A 236 -3.59 -20.41 -18.42
N GLY A 237 -3.77 -20.71 -19.72
CA GLY A 237 -4.81 -21.61 -20.20
C GLY A 237 -4.64 -23.04 -19.66
N GLN A 238 -3.39 -23.52 -19.58
CA GLN A 238 -3.09 -24.86 -19.04
C GLN A 238 -3.32 -24.97 -17.52
N THR A 239 -3.10 -23.87 -16.77
CA THR A 239 -3.29 -23.83 -15.32
C THR A 239 -4.65 -23.26 -14.88
N SER A 240 -5.57 -23.04 -15.82
CA SER A 240 -6.90 -22.52 -15.53
C SER A 240 -7.70 -23.49 -14.61
N PRO A 241 -8.67 -23.00 -13.82
CA PRO A 241 -9.44 -23.84 -12.89
C PRO A 241 -10.07 -25.07 -13.53
N VAL A 242 -10.46 -24.92 -14.80
CA VAL A 242 -10.72 -26.02 -15.73
C VAL A 242 -9.69 -25.86 -16.84
N SER A 243 -8.73 -26.77 -16.90
CA SER A 243 -7.62 -26.69 -17.85
C SER A 243 -8.10 -26.62 -19.31
N ILE A 244 -7.70 -25.59 -20.06
CA ILE A 244 -8.25 -25.33 -21.39
C ILE A 244 -7.62 -26.26 -22.43
N THR A 245 -8.45 -27.11 -23.05
CA THR A 245 -8.07 -27.90 -24.22
C THR A 245 -7.73 -26.97 -25.37
N SER A 246 -6.49 -27.03 -25.87
CA SER A 246 -5.95 -26.04 -26.77
C SER A 246 -4.98 -26.64 -27.78
N ALA A 247 -5.08 -26.20 -29.03
CA ALA A 247 -4.11 -26.55 -30.06
C ALA A 247 -2.80 -25.77 -29.87
N VAL A 248 -1.66 -26.44 -30.04
CA VAL A 248 -0.33 -25.85 -29.82
C VAL A 248 0.15 -25.16 -31.09
N ILE A 249 0.62 -23.93 -30.96
CA ILE A 249 1.33 -23.24 -32.04
C ILE A 249 2.77 -23.74 -32.10
N PRO A 250 3.26 -24.25 -33.25
CA PRO A 250 4.62 -24.77 -33.45
C PRO A 250 5.67 -23.64 -33.57
N ALA A 251 5.64 -22.69 -32.63
CA ALA A 251 6.49 -21.50 -32.65
C ALA A 251 7.98 -21.85 -32.49
N ARG A 252 8.30 -22.85 -31.66
CA ARG A 252 9.68 -23.31 -31.44
C ARG A 252 10.25 -23.97 -32.70
N GLU A 253 9.45 -24.82 -33.34
CA GLU A 253 9.76 -25.50 -34.59
C GLU A 253 9.99 -24.50 -35.71
N LEU A 254 9.15 -23.45 -35.77
CA LEU A 254 9.34 -22.34 -36.70
C LEU A 254 10.65 -21.57 -36.45
N GLY A 255 11.02 -21.37 -35.18
CA GLY A 255 12.31 -20.79 -34.82
C GLY A 255 13.51 -21.62 -35.29
N LEU A 256 13.47 -22.94 -35.08
CA LEU A 256 14.48 -23.88 -35.58
C LEU A 256 14.60 -23.81 -37.10
N TYR A 257 13.45 -23.80 -37.79
CA TYR A 257 13.38 -23.66 -39.24
C TYR A 257 13.95 -22.32 -39.72
N ALA A 258 13.59 -21.19 -39.10
CA ALA A 258 14.03 -19.86 -39.50
C ALA A 258 15.56 -19.72 -39.43
N ALA A 259 16.19 -20.25 -38.38
CA ALA A 259 17.65 -20.28 -38.26
C ALA A 259 18.31 -21.16 -39.33
N GLU A 260 17.72 -22.32 -39.63
CA GLU A 260 18.19 -23.21 -40.69
C GLU A 260 18.05 -22.58 -42.09
N TYR A 261 16.90 -21.98 -42.37
CA TYR A 261 16.62 -21.25 -43.61
C TYR A 261 17.67 -20.16 -43.85
N ILE A 262 17.90 -19.31 -42.85
CA ILE A 262 18.89 -18.22 -42.93
C ILE A 262 20.30 -18.77 -43.13
N PHE A 263 20.70 -19.80 -42.37
CA PHE A 263 22.03 -20.40 -42.51
C PHE A 263 22.26 -21.00 -43.91
N ASN A 264 21.28 -21.75 -44.42
CA ASN A 264 21.34 -22.32 -45.77
C ASN A 264 21.41 -21.22 -46.83
N ARG A 265 20.58 -20.18 -46.69
CA ARG A 265 20.55 -19.04 -47.61
C ARG A 265 21.87 -18.27 -47.64
N MET A 266 22.51 -18.06 -46.48
CA MET A 266 23.85 -17.48 -46.40
C MET A 266 24.91 -18.32 -47.11
N ASN A 267 24.75 -19.65 -47.15
CA ASN A 267 25.68 -20.57 -47.79
C ASN A 267 25.25 -20.94 -49.24
N GLY A 268 24.25 -20.26 -49.81
CA GLY A 268 23.78 -20.48 -51.18
C GLY A 268 22.96 -21.76 -51.39
N SER A 269 22.46 -22.37 -50.31
CA SER A 269 21.57 -23.54 -50.34
C SER A 269 20.12 -23.11 -50.07
N ASP A 270 19.17 -23.93 -50.51
CA ASP A 270 17.74 -23.69 -50.32
C ASP A 270 17.16 -24.60 -49.24
N THR A 271 16.14 -24.13 -48.54
CA THR A 271 15.41 -24.91 -47.53
C THR A 271 13.99 -25.10 -48.03
N GLY A 272 13.45 -26.32 -47.94
CA GLY A 272 12.07 -26.60 -48.32
C GLY A 272 11.06 -25.77 -47.50
N PRO A 273 9.77 -25.78 -47.88
CA PRO A 273 8.75 -25.05 -47.13
C PRO A 273 8.64 -25.55 -45.69
N PHE A 274 8.28 -24.65 -44.77
CA PHE A 274 8.03 -25.00 -43.38
C PHE A 274 6.81 -25.91 -43.26
N TYR A 275 6.94 -26.99 -42.49
CA TYR A 275 5.87 -27.90 -42.12
C TYR A 275 6.05 -28.33 -40.67
N ALA A 276 4.98 -28.31 -39.89
CA ALA A 276 4.94 -28.78 -38.52
C ALA A 276 3.74 -29.70 -38.31
N GLU A 277 3.93 -30.80 -37.59
CA GLU A 277 2.83 -31.70 -37.25
C GLU A 277 1.89 -31.00 -36.26
N PRO A 278 0.56 -31.09 -36.46
CA PRO A 278 -0.40 -30.52 -35.53
C PRO A 278 -0.30 -31.24 -34.19
N SER A 279 -0.46 -30.49 -33.09
CA SER A 279 -0.36 -31.01 -31.74
C SER A 279 -1.48 -30.44 -30.88
N LEU A 280 -2.34 -31.32 -30.37
CA LEU A 280 -3.45 -30.97 -29.49
C LEU A 280 -3.13 -31.30 -28.02
N LEU A 281 -3.22 -30.29 -27.14
CA LEU A 281 -3.14 -30.48 -25.69
C LEU A 281 -4.55 -30.54 -25.09
N ILE A 282 -4.94 -31.74 -24.67
CA ILE A 282 -6.22 -32.10 -24.08
C ILE A 282 -6.19 -31.82 -22.58
N GLY A 283 -6.97 -30.81 -22.19
CA GLY A 283 -7.28 -30.45 -20.80
C GLY A 283 -8.66 -30.96 -20.37
N GLU A 284 -9.26 -30.30 -19.38
CA GLU A 284 -10.59 -30.63 -18.84
C GLU A 284 -11.74 -29.95 -19.59
N SER A 285 -11.48 -28.81 -20.22
CA SER A 285 -12.54 -27.93 -20.73
C SER A 285 -13.32 -28.46 -21.94
N CYS A 286 -12.85 -29.55 -22.56
CA CYS A 286 -13.58 -30.29 -23.59
C CYS A 286 -14.40 -31.48 -23.06
N GLY A 287 -14.21 -31.89 -21.80
CA GLY A 287 -14.88 -33.06 -21.20
C GLY A 287 -14.10 -34.38 -21.25
N CYS A 288 -12.87 -34.41 -21.78
CA CYS A 288 -12.06 -35.63 -21.82
C CYS A 288 -11.58 -36.08 -20.42
N LYS A 289 -11.56 -37.41 -20.21
CA LYS A 289 -11.05 -38.03 -18.96
C LYS A 289 -9.56 -38.36 -19.01
N GLU A 290 -9.04 -38.68 -20.18
CA GLU A 290 -7.61 -38.89 -20.42
C GLU A 290 -6.99 -37.58 -20.89
N LYS A 291 -6.15 -36.98 -20.04
CA LYS A 291 -5.48 -35.69 -20.31
C LYS A 291 -4.05 -35.96 -20.75
N ASN A 292 -3.58 -35.24 -21.76
CA ASN A 292 -2.16 -35.22 -22.16
C ASN A 292 -1.48 -33.88 -21.80
N MET A 293 -2.20 -32.97 -21.14
CA MET A 293 -1.68 -31.71 -20.66
C MET A 293 -0.62 -31.91 -19.55
N PRO A 294 0.47 -31.12 -19.53
CA PRO A 294 1.49 -31.22 -18.48
C PRO A 294 0.88 -31.06 -17.09
N GLY A 295 1.04 -32.07 -16.24
CA GLY A 295 0.63 -32.00 -14.84
C GLY A 295 1.60 -31.12 -14.04
N TYR A 296 1.18 -29.93 -13.65
CA TYR A 296 1.97 -29.06 -12.77
C TYR A 296 1.84 -29.51 -11.30
N SER A 297 2.54 -30.58 -10.92
CA SER A 297 2.64 -31.01 -9.51
C SER A 297 3.87 -30.41 -8.84
N LEU A 298 3.76 -29.21 -8.26
CA LEU A 298 4.84 -28.68 -7.41
C LEU A 298 4.76 -29.28 -6.00
N LYS A 299 5.21 -30.53 -5.83
CA LYS A 299 5.75 -30.96 -4.53
C LYS A 299 7.17 -30.43 -4.42
N ARG A 300 7.30 -29.23 -3.84
CA ARG A 300 8.59 -28.57 -3.62
C ARG A 300 9.44 -29.40 -2.67
N THR A 301 10.72 -29.56 -2.98
CA THR A 301 11.71 -30.27 -2.16
C THR A 301 12.48 -29.33 -1.21
N VAL A 302 12.25 -28.02 -1.32
CA VAL A 302 12.84 -26.95 -0.49
C VAL A 302 11.77 -25.92 -0.13
N TRP A 303 11.91 -25.31 1.04
CA TRP A 303 10.97 -24.32 1.61
C TRP A 303 11.09 -22.94 0.93
N GLU A 304 12.32 -22.55 0.58
CA GLU A 304 12.60 -21.32 -0.14
C GLU A 304 12.20 -21.44 -1.62
N THR A 305 11.64 -20.36 -2.15
CA THR A 305 11.39 -20.16 -3.58
C THR A 305 12.23 -19.00 -4.09
N GLU A 306 12.52 -18.98 -5.38
CA GLU A 306 13.19 -17.85 -6.03
C GLU A 306 12.45 -16.52 -5.80
N ILE A 307 11.11 -16.58 -5.69
CA ILE A 307 10.26 -15.44 -5.35
C ILE A 307 10.50 -14.99 -3.89
N SER A 308 10.79 -15.90 -2.97
CA SER A 308 10.95 -15.57 -1.55
C SER A 308 12.38 -15.20 -1.11
N SER A 309 13.41 -15.40 -1.95
CA SER A 309 14.81 -15.19 -1.54
C SER A 309 15.56 -14.11 -2.34
N GLU A 310 15.52 -14.12 -3.68
CA GLU A 310 16.40 -13.26 -4.52
C GLU A 310 15.70 -12.64 -5.74
N GLY A 311 14.42 -12.97 -6.00
CA GLY A 311 13.68 -12.49 -7.16
C GLY A 311 13.24 -11.03 -7.09
N PHE A 312 12.96 -10.43 -8.25
CA PHE A 312 12.37 -9.09 -8.34
C PHE A 312 11.03 -8.97 -7.60
N ASP A 313 10.27 -10.06 -7.47
CA ASP A 313 9.01 -10.10 -6.70
C ASP A 313 9.22 -10.50 -5.21
N SER A 314 10.47 -10.48 -4.73
CA SER A 314 10.76 -10.72 -3.31
C SER A 314 10.11 -9.67 -2.42
N VAL A 315 9.53 -10.11 -1.29
CA VAL A 315 8.97 -9.24 -0.26
C VAL A 315 10.04 -8.30 0.33
N ASN A 316 11.31 -8.68 0.19
CA ASN A 316 12.46 -7.87 0.60
C ASN A 316 13.08 -7.06 -0.56
N ASN A 317 12.43 -6.97 -1.73
CA ASN A 317 12.94 -6.17 -2.84
C ASN A 317 12.68 -4.67 -2.61
N THR A 318 13.76 -3.93 -2.35
CA THR A 318 13.76 -2.48 -2.12
C THR A 318 14.29 -1.67 -3.31
N LEU A 319 14.47 -2.29 -4.50
CA LEU A 319 14.99 -1.62 -5.69
C LEU A 319 14.24 -0.33 -6.04
N ALA A 320 12.91 -0.35 -6.02
CA ALA A 320 12.09 0.80 -6.36
C ALA A 320 12.31 1.97 -5.40
N GLU A 321 12.25 1.70 -4.10
CA GLU A 321 12.48 2.69 -3.04
C GLU A 321 13.89 3.27 -3.11
N ASN A 322 14.90 2.39 -3.27
CA ASN A 322 16.28 2.80 -3.32
C ASN A 322 16.61 3.59 -4.58
N ILE A 323 16.05 3.24 -5.74
CA ILE A 323 16.20 4.04 -6.97
C ILE A 323 15.54 5.42 -6.82
N LEU A 324 14.34 5.49 -6.24
CA LEU A 324 13.61 6.75 -6.06
C LEU A 324 14.27 7.68 -5.03
N ALA A 325 15.04 7.14 -4.10
CA ALA A 325 15.76 7.92 -3.09
C ALA A 325 17.02 8.62 -3.65
N GLN A 326 17.47 8.29 -4.87
CA GLN A 326 18.72 8.83 -5.41
C GLN A 326 18.56 10.25 -5.93
N THR A 327 19.49 11.13 -5.55
CA THR A 327 19.54 12.53 -5.97
C THR A 327 20.64 12.81 -7.00
N GLY A 328 21.49 11.82 -7.31
CA GLY A 328 22.58 11.92 -8.27
C GLY A 328 22.66 10.72 -9.22
N LEU A 329 23.29 10.94 -10.38
CA LEU A 329 23.37 9.96 -11.47
C LEU A 329 24.31 8.79 -11.13
N GLU A 330 25.44 9.02 -10.47
CA GLU A 330 26.38 7.95 -10.13
C GLU A 330 25.81 7.03 -9.06
N GLU A 331 25.13 7.58 -8.05
CA GLU A 331 24.47 6.81 -6.98
C GLU A 331 23.30 6.00 -7.53
N TYR A 332 22.53 6.58 -8.46
CA TYR A 332 21.49 5.88 -9.21
C TYR A 332 22.03 4.67 -9.99
N LEU A 333 23.12 4.84 -10.74
CA LEU A 333 23.75 3.74 -11.49
C LEU A 333 24.35 2.68 -10.55
N GLY A 334 24.92 3.10 -9.41
CA GLY A 334 25.43 2.20 -8.37
C GLY A 334 24.33 1.35 -7.74
N THR A 335 23.16 1.95 -7.50
CA THR A 335 21.97 1.26 -7.00
C THR A 335 21.45 0.26 -8.04
N MET A 336 21.33 0.67 -9.31
CA MET A 336 20.95 -0.26 -10.39
C MET A 336 21.88 -1.48 -10.46
N PHE A 337 23.19 -1.24 -10.43
CA PHE A 337 24.21 -2.30 -10.45
C PHE A 337 24.05 -3.28 -9.28
N SER A 338 23.79 -2.77 -8.06
CA SER A 338 23.64 -3.64 -6.88
C SER A 338 22.44 -4.59 -6.96
N TYR A 339 21.46 -4.31 -7.82
CA TYR A 339 20.27 -5.15 -8.04
C TYR A 339 20.27 -5.92 -9.37
N ALA A 340 21.32 -5.77 -10.20
CA ALA A 340 21.41 -6.49 -11.47
C ALA A 340 21.45 -8.03 -11.30
N TYR A 341 21.83 -8.53 -10.11
CA TYR A 341 21.78 -9.96 -9.77
C TYR A 341 20.37 -10.55 -9.77
N GLN A 342 19.32 -9.73 -9.67
CA GLN A 342 17.93 -10.17 -9.70
C GLN A 342 17.49 -10.63 -11.10
N ILE A 343 18.27 -10.31 -12.15
CA ILE A 343 17.96 -10.71 -13.52
C ILE A 343 18.29 -12.21 -13.68
N LYS A 344 17.27 -13.05 -13.51
CA LYS A 344 17.40 -14.52 -13.40
C LYS A 344 18.17 -15.14 -14.56
N GLY A 345 19.30 -15.77 -14.24
CA GLY A 345 20.10 -16.54 -15.20
C GLY A 345 20.95 -15.70 -16.15
N ALA A 346 20.91 -14.36 -16.04
CA ALA A 346 21.77 -13.49 -16.82
C ALA A 346 23.23 -13.78 -16.49
N GLN A 347 24.04 -14.04 -17.52
CA GLN A 347 25.48 -14.12 -17.38
C GLN A 347 26.10 -12.73 -17.31
N SER A 348 25.56 -11.79 -18.09
CA SER A 348 25.93 -10.38 -18.03
C SER A 348 24.76 -9.44 -18.29
N PHE A 349 24.86 -8.24 -17.71
CA PHE A 349 23.95 -7.12 -17.90
C PHE A 349 24.75 -5.84 -18.15
N HIS A 350 24.31 -5.05 -19.12
CA HIS A 350 25.00 -3.86 -19.60
C HIS A 350 24.01 -2.71 -19.70
N PHE A 351 24.35 -1.54 -19.16
CA PHE A 351 23.54 -0.32 -19.29
C PHE A 351 24.35 0.74 -20.04
N CYS A 352 23.85 1.18 -21.19
CA CYS A 352 24.52 2.12 -22.07
C CYS A 352 23.70 3.41 -22.13
N LEU A 353 24.25 4.50 -21.57
CA LEU A 353 23.57 5.78 -21.42
C LEU A 353 23.96 6.73 -22.57
N ALA A 354 23.00 7.49 -23.10
CA ALA A 354 23.30 8.51 -24.10
C ALA A 354 24.23 9.60 -23.52
N ALA A 355 25.31 9.93 -24.24
CA ALA A 355 26.37 10.81 -23.71
C ALA A 355 25.92 12.18 -23.17
N PRO A 356 24.89 12.86 -23.73
CA PRO A 356 24.41 14.13 -23.19
C PRO A 356 23.96 14.07 -21.73
N TRP A 357 23.47 12.91 -21.26
CA TRP A 357 23.00 12.74 -19.88
C TRP A 357 24.10 12.89 -18.82
N LYS A 358 25.39 12.86 -19.21
CA LYS A 358 26.50 13.22 -18.31
C LYS A 358 26.40 14.62 -17.74
N TYR A 359 25.74 15.54 -18.45
CA TYR A 359 25.57 16.94 -18.06
C TYR A 359 24.23 17.18 -17.36
N MET A 360 23.44 16.12 -17.12
CA MET A 360 22.19 16.18 -16.36
C MET A 360 22.47 16.69 -14.95
N GLY A 361 21.91 17.84 -14.59
CA GLY A 361 22.16 18.56 -13.33
C GLY A 361 23.08 19.76 -13.46
N SER A 362 23.89 19.86 -14.51
CA SER A 362 24.66 21.06 -14.85
C SER A 362 23.92 21.97 -15.83
N ASP A 363 23.10 21.37 -16.68
CA ASP A 363 22.34 22.06 -17.72
C ASP A 363 20.90 21.51 -17.78
N ALA A 364 19.93 22.36 -17.46
CA ALA A 364 18.50 22.05 -17.47
C ALA A 364 17.92 21.83 -18.88
N SER A 365 18.66 22.19 -19.94
CA SER A 365 18.21 22.08 -21.34
C SER A 365 18.53 20.75 -22.01
N VAL A 366 19.29 19.86 -21.33
CA VAL A 366 19.67 18.56 -21.87
C VAL A 366 18.43 17.73 -22.13
N THR A 367 18.20 17.42 -23.41
CA THR A 367 17.14 16.54 -23.89
C THR A 367 17.70 15.67 -25.00
N VAL A 368 17.22 14.43 -25.08
CA VAL A 368 17.62 13.48 -26.14
C VAL A 368 16.35 12.87 -26.71
N PRO A 369 15.95 13.18 -27.95
CA PRO A 369 14.71 12.66 -28.53
C PRO A 369 14.82 11.19 -28.94
N ASN A 370 13.69 10.48 -29.05
CA ASN A 370 13.60 9.11 -29.57
C ASN A 370 13.69 9.05 -31.12
N GLU A 371 14.73 9.67 -31.70
CA GLU A 371 14.95 9.71 -33.16
C GLU A 371 16.25 8.98 -33.57
N GLY A 372 16.68 8.03 -32.74
CA GLY A 372 17.97 7.37 -32.82
C GLY A 372 18.83 7.61 -31.59
N TYR A 373 20.00 6.99 -31.57
CA TYR A 373 20.99 7.14 -30.50
C TYR A 373 22.07 8.16 -30.91
N PRO A 374 22.60 8.98 -29.97
CA PRO A 374 23.67 9.92 -30.28
C PRO A 374 24.93 9.19 -30.77
N ALA A 375 25.87 9.89 -31.40
CA ALA A 375 27.10 9.27 -31.93
C ALA A 375 28.01 8.62 -30.86
N LYS A 376 27.86 9.02 -29.59
CA LYS A 376 28.61 8.46 -28.47
C LYS A 376 27.69 8.00 -27.36
N MET A 377 28.01 6.84 -26.80
CA MET A 377 27.37 6.29 -25.61
C MET A 377 28.36 6.24 -24.45
N ILE A 378 27.83 6.26 -23.22
CA ILE A 378 28.53 6.00 -21.99
C ILE A 378 28.27 4.55 -21.60
N TYR A 379 29.31 3.77 -21.35
CA TYR A 379 29.18 2.40 -20.90
C TYR A 379 28.96 2.37 -19.38
N ALA A 380 27.78 2.78 -18.95
CA ALA A 380 27.50 3.24 -17.59
C ALA A 380 27.48 2.13 -16.53
N VAL A 381 26.95 0.95 -16.86
CA VAL A 381 26.96 -0.21 -15.95
C VAL A 381 27.37 -1.47 -16.72
N ARG A 382 28.26 -2.25 -16.11
CA ARG A 382 28.59 -3.62 -16.52
C ARG A 382 28.49 -4.53 -15.31
N TYR A 383 27.62 -5.53 -15.38
CA TYR A 383 27.44 -6.57 -14.39
C TYR A 383 27.70 -7.95 -15.03
N ASN A 384 28.41 -8.81 -14.30
CA ASN A 384 28.60 -10.21 -14.65
C ASN A 384 28.23 -11.09 -13.44
N ASN A 385 27.65 -12.27 -13.68
CA ASN A 385 27.23 -13.22 -12.64
C ASN A 385 28.41 -13.63 -11.72
N ASP A 386 29.59 -13.84 -12.29
CA ASP A 386 30.80 -14.20 -11.53
C ASP A 386 31.34 -13.07 -10.63
N ARG A 387 30.71 -11.87 -10.70
CA ARG A 387 31.09 -10.63 -10.01
C ARG A 387 32.51 -10.17 -10.29
N ARG A 388 33.16 -10.67 -11.35
CA ARG A 388 34.46 -10.20 -11.82
C ARG A 388 34.23 -9.08 -12.85
N ASP A 389 35.10 -8.07 -12.84
CA ASP A 389 35.03 -6.92 -13.77
C ASP A 389 33.71 -6.13 -13.78
N GLY A 390 32.99 -6.08 -12.64
CA GLY A 390 31.85 -5.19 -12.48
C GLY A 390 32.28 -3.71 -12.54
N TYR A 391 31.53 -2.88 -13.26
CA TYR A 391 31.84 -1.46 -13.43
C TYR A 391 30.59 -0.59 -13.36
N VAL A 392 30.72 0.56 -12.70
CA VAL A 392 29.76 1.66 -12.68
C VAL A 392 30.52 2.96 -12.85
N GLY A 393 30.14 3.80 -13.81
CA GLY A 393 30.78 5.10 -13.98
C GLY A 393 30.38 5.85 -15.25
N LEU A 394 30.79 7.11 -15.35
CA LEU A 394 30.45 8.03 -16.45
C LEU A 394 31.67 8.41 -17.31
N ASP A 395 32.83 7.82 -17.07
CA ASP A 395 34.10 8.12 -17.74
C ASP A 395 34.32 7.28 -19.01
N ARG A 396 33.79 6.05 -19.06
CA ARG A 396 33.93 5.18 -20.23
C ARG A 396 32.90 5.53 -21.30
N THR A 397 33.38 6.00 -22.45
CA THR A 397 32.55 6.28 -23.64
C THR A 397 33.03 5.46 -24.82
N PHE A 398 32.09 5.09 -25.70
CA PHE A 398 32.35 4.32 -26.92
C PHE A 398 31.51 4.88 -28.08
N ASP A 399 31.89 4.54 -29.32
CA ASP A 399 31.12 4.94 -30.49
C ASP A 399 29.85 4.08 -30.59
N THR A 400 28.71 4.70 -30.83
CA THR A 400 27.42 3.99 -30.96
C THR A 400 27.44 2.94 -32.07
N ALA A 401 28.26 3.15 -33.11
CA ALA A 401 28.47 2.17 -34.17
C ALA A 401 29.11 0.85 -33.67
N GLU A 402 29.75 0.84 -32.50
CA GLU A 402 30.23 -0.39 -31.87
C GLU A 402 29.10 -1.21 -31.23
N MET A 403 27.94 -0.59 -30.99
CA MET A 403 26.73 -1.08 -30.30
C MET A 403 26.92 -1.56 -28.85
N LEU A 404 27.94 -2.36 -28.56
CA LEU A 404 28.27 -2.83 -27.22
C LEU A 404 29.72 -3.34 -27.23
N PRO A 405 30.62 -2.77 -26.40
CA PRO A 405 32.02 -3.23 -26.33
C PRO A 405 32.17 -4.74 -26.04
N ALA A 406 31.27 -5.31 -25.23
CA ALA A 406 31.27 -6.73 -24.90
C ALA A 406 31.05 -7.66 -26.11
N LEU A 407 30.56 -7.17 -27.26
CA LEU A 407 30.42 -7.98 -28.48
C LEU A 407 31.77 -8.40 -29.09
N TYR A 408 32.86 -7.68 -28.76
CA TYR A 408 34.20 -7.90 -29.29
C TYR A 408 35.12 -8.70 -28.36
N GLU A 409 34.63 -9.07 -27.17
CA GLU A 409 35.38 -9.91 -26.24
C GLU A 409 35.47 -11.34 -26.78
N GLU A 410 36.64 -11.96 -26.65
CA GLU A 410 36.84 -13.36 -27.06
C GLU A 410 35.99 -14.30 -26.17
N ARG A 411 35.19 -15.16 -26.82
CA ARG A 411 34.32 -16.13 -26.16
C ARG A 411 34.49 -17.51 -26.78
N GLU A 412 34.55 -18.55 -25.95
CA GLU A 412 34.57 -19.95 -26.43
C GLU A 412 33.27 -20.32 -27.14
N ASP A 413 32.13 -19.98 -26.54
CA ASP A 413 30.79 -20.30 -27.03
C ASP A 413 30.08 -19.10 -27.70
N PRO A 414 29.13 -19.35 -28.63
CA PRO A 414 28.22 -18.33 -29.13
C PRO A 414 27.29 -17.80 -28.04
N ALA A 415 26.83 -16.56 -28.17
CA ALA A 415 25.95 -15.95 -27.18
C ALA A 415 24.80 -15.14 -27.81
N ALA A 416 23.70 -15.05 -27.07
CA ALA A 416 22.61 -14.13 -27.36
C ALA A 416 22.71 -12.84 -26.53
N PHE A 417 22.46 -11.70 -27.17
CA PHE A 417 22.44 -10.36 -26.57
C PHE A 417 21.09 -9.70 -26.84
N PHE A 418 20.33 -9.40 -25.80
CA PHE A 418 19.00 -8.80 -25.89
C PHE A 418 19.09 -7.31 -25.62
N PHE A 419 18.95 -6.51 -26.67
CA PHE A 419 18.93 -5.06 -26.64
C PHE A 419 17.52 -4.55 -26.39
N THR A 420 17.33 -3.78 -25.32
CA THR A 420 16.05 -3.16 -24.96
C THR A 420 16.21 -1.65 -24.75
N PRO A 421 15.24 -0.83 -25.19
CA PRO A 421 15.33 0.63 -25.05
C PRO A 421 15.11 1.06 -23.59
N VAL A 422 15.74 2.17 -23.21
CA VAL A 422 15.55 2.82 -21.91
C VAL A 422 15.12 4.26 -22.20
N TYR A 423 13.86 4.58 -21.92
CA TYR A 423 13.24 5.84 -22.34
C TYR A 423 12.06 6.22 -21.43
N CYS A 424 11.62 7.47 -21.51
CA CYS A 424 10.36 7.92 -20.93
C CYS A 424 9.68 8.96 -21.82
N GLU A 425 8.46 8.66 -22.27
CA GLU A 425 7.73 9.47 -23.26
C GLU A 425 8.63 9.81 -24.47
N ARG A 426 8.94 11.09 -24.70
CA ARG A 426 9.79 11.56 -25.81
C ARG A 426 11.29 11.47 -25.57
N GLN A 427 11.74 11.13 -24.36
CA GLN A 427 13.15 11.19 -23.97
C GLN A 427 13.81 9.82 -24.06
N CYS A 428 14.89 9.74 -24.84
CA CYS A 428 15.77 8.58 -24.96
C CYS A 428 16.88 8.65 -23.90
N PHE A 429 16.87 7.75 -22.92
CA PHE A 429 17.94 7.66 -21.93
C PHE A 429 19.11 6.82 -22.46
N GLY A 430 18.82 5.75 -23.18
CA GLY A 430 19.82 4.85 -23.75
C GLY A 430 19.23 3.48 -24.05
N TYR A 431 20.03 2.44 -23.85
CA TYR A 431 19.60 1.05 -23.97
C TYR A 431 20.29 0.16 -22.95
N ALA A 432 19.63 -0.95 -22.63
CA ALA A 432 20.18 -2.02 -21.80
C ALA A 432 20.37 -3.28 -22.63
N VAL A 433 21.37 -4.09 -22.26
CA VAL A 433 21.65 -5.37 -22.90
C VAL A 433 21.79 -6.45 -21.85
N VAL A 434 20.97 -7.50 -21.94
CA VAL A 434 21.10 -8.71 -21.12
C VAL A 434 21.58 -9.86 -21.98
N SER A 435 22.49 -10.70 -21.45
CA SER A 435 22.96 -11.91 -22.10
C SER A 435 22.86 -13.12 -21.17
N TYR A 436 22.31 -14.21 -21.69
CA TYR A 436 22.23 -15.52 -21.02
C TYR A 436 23.32 -16.48 -21.52
N GLY A 437 24.32 -15.98 -22.24
CA GLY A 437 25.34 -16.81 -22.90
C GLY A 437 24.75 -17.68 -24.01
N ASN A 438 25.11 -18.95 -24.02
CA ASN A 438 24.68 -19.97 -24.98
C ASN A 438 23.39 -20.72 -24.57
N ALA A 439 22.66 -20.23 -23.56
CA ALA A 439 21.37 -20.80 -23.19
C ALA A 439 20.30 -20.41 -24.25
N PRO A 440 19.64 -21.37 -24.92
CA PRO A 440 18.66 -21.09 -25.96
C PRO A 440 17.32 -20.66 -25.33
N ARG A 441 17.28 -19.44 -24.80
CA ARG A 441 16.11 -18.86 -24.13
C ARG A 441 15.96 -17.38 -24.43
N SER A 442 14.73 -16.87 -24.34
CA SER A 442 14.44 -15.43 -24.26
C SER A 442 14.57 -14.91 -22.81
N TYR A 443 14.55 -13.57 -22.67
CA TYR A 443 14.29 -12.96 -21.37
C TYR A 443 12.82 -13.18 -20.96
N ASP A 444 12.53 -12.98 -19.67
CA ASP A 444 11.19 -13.18 -19.10
C ASP A 444 10.55 -11.84 -18.65
N ASP A 445 9.28 -11.93 -18.24
CA ASP A 445 8.52 -10.79 -17.73
C ASP A 445 9.18 -10.10 -16.52
N LEU A 446 10.00 -10.82 -15.72
CA LEU A 446 10.73 -10.23 -14.59
C LEU A 446 11.75 -9.20 -15.08
N TYR A 447 12.58 -9.55 -16.09
CA TYR A 447 13.51 -8.60 -16.70
C TYR A 447 12.78 -7.39 -17.28
N ARG A 448 11.66 -7.61 -17.97
CA ARG A 448 10.85 -6.53 -18.54
C ARG A 448 10.33 -5.57 -17.48
N ARG A 449 9.80 -6.08 -16.36
CA ARG A 449 9.35 -5.24 -15.24
C ARG A 449 10.52 -4.50 -14.59
N TRP A 450 11.66 -5.17 -14.42
CA TRP A 450 12.88 -4.60 -13.85
C TRP A 450 13.40 -3.42 -14.68
N ILE A 451 13.54 -3.56 -16.01
CA ILE A 451 14.05 -2.47 -16.86
C ILE A 451 13.05 -1.31 -17.01
N GLY A 452 11.74 -1.61 -16.92
CA GLY A 452 10.70 -0.60 -16.86
C GLY A 452 10.79 0.27 -15.58
N LEU A 453 11.14 -0.33 -14.44
CA LEU A 453 11.36 0.38 -13.18
C LEU A 453 12.59 1.29 -13.27
N VAL A 454 13.69 0.78 -13.83
CA VAL A 454 14.89 1.57 -14.13
C VAL A 454 14.54 2.80 -14.97
N SER A 455 13.86 2.62 -16.10
CA SER A 455 13.47 3.73 -16.98
C SER A 455 12.65 4.82 -16.27
N ARG A 456 11.67 4.43 -15.44
CA ARG A 456 10.85 5.38 -14.66
C ARG A 456 11.64 6.09 -13.57
N GLY A 457 12.52 5.38 -12.88
CA GLY A 457 13.40 5.95 -11.88
C GLY A 457 14.36 6.99 -12.46
N PHE A 458 14.87 6.76 -13.67
CA PHE A 458 15.73 7.73 -14.35
C PHE A 458 15.00 9.04 -14.64
N GLU A 459 13.74 8.99 -15.07
CA GLU A 459 12.93 10.20 -15.28
C GLU A 459 12.68 10.96 -13.98
N ASN A 460 12.47 10.25 -12.85
CA ASN A 460 12.32 10.88 -11.54
C ASN A 460 13.60 11.65 -11.15
N LEU A 461 14.76 11.00 -11.26
CA LEU A 461 16.07 11.62 -11.03
C LEU A 461 16.28 12.86 -11.92
N ARG A 462 15.99 12.74 -13.22
CA ARG A 462 16.13 13.84 -14.19
C ARG A 462 15.31 15.05 -13.78
N ARG A 463 14.04 14.86 -13.38
CA ARG A 463 13.17 15.95 -12.92
C ARG A 463 13.74 16.64 -11.69
N GLY A 464 14.22 15.87 -10.71
CA GLY A 464 14.86 16.41 -9.50
C GLY A 464 16.07 17.29 -9.82
N LEU A 465 16.99 16.80 -10.64
CA LEU A 465 18.20 17.52 -11.05
C LEU A 465 17.92 18.77 -11.89
N VAL A 466 16.94 18.72 -12.79
CA VAL A 466 16.52 19.88 -13.60
C VAL A 466 15.95 20.98 -12.70
N ILE A 467 15.12 20.62 -11.73
CA ILE A 467 14.54 21.57 -10.77
C ILE A 467 15.66 22.29 -10.00
N GLN A 468 16.63 21.54 -9.47
CA GLN A 468 17.78 22.11 -8.75
C GLN A 468 18.60 23.06 -9.64
N CYS A 469 18.88 22.66 -10.88
CA CYS A 469 19.63 23.50 -11.83
C CYS A 469 18.92 24.83 -12.12
N VAL A 470 17.59 24.82 -12.28
CA VAL A 470 16.81 26.05 -12.51
C VAL A 470 16.83 26.95 -11.27
N GLN A 471 16.75 26.39 -10.07
CA GLN A 471 16.88 27.15 -8.82
C GLN A 471 18.24 27.86 -8.74
N ASP A 472 19.34 27.12 -8.99
CA ASP A 472 20.70 27.68 -8.98
C ASP A 472 20.88 28.81 -10.00
N GLN A 473 20.26 28.71 -11.17
CA GLN A 473 20.30 29.76 -12.19
C GLN A 473 19.53 31.01 -11.75
N LEU A 474 18.36 30.84 -11.13
CA LEU A 474 17.57 31.95 -10.59
C LEU A 474 18.34 32.69 -9.49
N ASP A 475 19.03 31.97 -8.61
CA ASP A 475 19.81 32.56 -7.53
C ASP A 475 21.04 33.32 -8.04
N LYS A 476 21.70 32.83 -9.10
CA LYS A 476 22.78 33.56 -9.78
C LYS A 476 22.28 34.85 -10.44
N ILE A 477 21.10 34.82 -11.08
CA ILE A 477 20.50 36.01 -11.70
C ILE A 477 20.10 37.04 -10.64
N LYS A 478 19.58 36.60 -9.48
CA LYS A 478 19.29 37.48 -8.33
C LYS A 478 20.57 38.18 -7.82
N LYS A 479 21.70 37.46 -7.77
CA LYS A 479 23.01 38.01 -7.34
C LYS A 479 23.69 38.94 -8.35
N SER A 480 23.45 38.76 -9.65
CA SER A 480 24.09 39.54 -10.73
C SER A 480 23.51 40.94 -10.93
N LYS A 481 22.38 41.31 -10.31
CA LYS A 481 21.69 42.60 -10.54
C LYS A 481 22.21 43.79 -9.72
N PHE A 482 23.34 43.65 -9.02
CA PHE A 482 23.89 44.71 -8.17
C PHE A 482 25.14 45.40 -8.79
N ASP A 483 24.94 46.68 -9.18
CA ASP A 483 25.86 47.83 -9.46
C ASP A 483 26.27 48.17 -10.94
N PRO A 484 26.32 49.46 -11.42
CA PRO A 484 26.34 50.77 -10.74
C PRO A 484 25.17 51.76 -10.99
N ALA A 485 24.82 52.52 -9.93
CA ALA A 485 23.66 53.42 -9.75
C ALA A 485 23.42 54.54 -10.78
N GLY A 486 24.41 54.94 -11.59
CA GLY A 486 24.25 56.06 -12.54
C GLY A 486 23.48 55.71 -13.82
N ALA A 487 23.57 54.46 -14.29
CA ALA A 487 22.88 54.00 -15.50
C ALA A 487 21.41 53.62 -15.24
N VAL A 488 21.09 53.31 -13.97
CA VAL A 488 19.76 52.84 -13.54
C VAL A 488 18.74 53.98 -13.59
N TYR A 489 19.07 55.18 -13.09
CA TYR A 489 18.15 56.33 -13.11
C TYR A 489 17.75 56.74 -14.54
N GLU A 490 18.71 56.80 -15.48
CA GLU A 490 18.44 57.14 -16.89
C GLU A 490 17.51 56.12 -17.57
N SER A 491 17.52 54.86 -17.12
CA SER A 491 16.69 53.76 -17.65
C SER A 491 15.24 53.73 -17.11
N LEU A 492 14.94 54.50 -16.06
CA LEU A 492 13.59 54.57 -15.48
C LEU A 492 12.63 55.39 -16.34
N SER A 493 11.37 54.95 -16.39
CA SER A 493 10.29 55.73 -17.01
C SER A 493 10.03 57.04 -16.25
N ALA A 494 9.31 57.99 -16.87
CA ALA A 494 9.02 59.28 -16.23
C ALA A 494 8.25 59.14 -14.90
N GLU A 495 7.35 58.16 -14.81
CA GLU A 495 6.60 57.85 -13.59
C GLU A 495 7.49 57.21 -12.51
N GLU A 496 8.41 56.31 -12.89
CA GLU A 496 9.35 55.69 -11.95
C GLU A 496 10.41 56.68 -11.43
N LYS A 497 10.81 57.68 -12.23
CA LYS A 497 11.69 58.77 -11.78
C LYS A 497 11.01 59.63 -10.71
N GLU A 498 9.72 59.93 -10.88
CA GLU A 498 8.94 60.68 -9.90
C GLU A 498 8.81 59.91 -8.57
N GLU A 499 8.57 58.59 -8.62
CA GLU A 499 8.53 57.75 -7.42
C GLU A 499 9.90 57.59 -6.76
N TYR A 500 10.97 57.46 -7.56
CA TYR A 500 12.35 57.42 -7.08
C TYR A 500 12.69 58.70 -6.29
N ASP A 501 12.46 59.88 -6.88
CA ASP A 501 12.75 61.16 -6.23
C ASP A 501 11.88 61.37 -4.98
N LEU A 502 10.60 60.96 -5.03
CA LEU A 502 9.69 61.04 -3.89
C LEU A 502 10.11 60.13 -2.73
N VAL A 503 10.64 58.93 -2.99
CA VAL A 503 11.20 58.05 -1.95
C VAL A 503 12.42 58.70 -1.30
N GLY A 504 13.29 59.35 -2.07
CA GLY A 504 14.42 60.11 -1.51
C GLY A 504 13.95 61.18 -0.51
N LYS A 505 12.91 61.95 -0.88
CA LYS A 505 12.29 62.93 0.00
C LYS A 505 11.64 62.31 1.25
N ILE A 506 10.94 61.18 1.10
CA ILE A 506 10.31 60.46 2.23
C ILE A 506 11.36 60.09 3.29
N LEU A 507 12.55 59.65 2.85
CA LEU A 507 13.64 59.27 3.74
C LEU A 507 14.34 60.49 4.35
N ASP A 508 14.58 61.54 3.58
CA ASP A 508 15.21 62.78 4.06
C ASP A 508 14.37 63.52 5.12
N GLU A 509 13.05 63.56 4.94
CA GLU A 509 12.12 64.24 5.84
C GLU A 509 11.46 63.31 6.87
N ASN A 510 11.80 62.01 6.88
CA ASN A 510 11.19 60.95 7.71
C ASN A 510 9.65 60.98 7.67
N LEU A 511 9.07 60.94 6.46
CA LEU A 511 7.62 60.99 6.23
C LEU A 511 6.95 59.60 6.33
N LEU A 512 7.55 58.67 7.07
CA LEU A 512 7.02 57.32 7.29
C LEU A 512 6.04 57.31 8.47
N THR A 513 4.82 56.81 8.22
CA THR A 513 3.79 56.55 9.25
C THR A 513 3.47 55.06 9.32
N TYR A 514 2.72 54.64 10.34
CA TYR A 514 2.44 53.23 10.60
C TYR A 514 0.96 53.02 10.91
N HIS A 515 0.39 51.99 10.31
CA HIS A 515 -0.91 51.44 10.70
C HIS A 515 -0.68 50.15 11.47
N PHE A 516 -1.55 49.88 12.44
CA PHE A 516 -1.47 48.71 13.29
C PHE A 516 -2.61 47.76 12.95
N GLN A 517 -2.27 46.49 12.67
CA GLN A 517 -3.26 45.44 12.46
C GLN A 517 -3.28 44.48 13.65
N PRO A 518 -4.42 44.21 14.28
CA PRO A 518 -4.46 43.32 15.43
C PRO A 518 -4.32 41.86 15.02
N ILE A 519 -3.60 41.12 15.86
CA ILE A 519 -3.43 39.67 15.86
C ILE A 519 -4.17 39.14 17.08
N VAL A 520 -5.06 38.17 16.87
CA VAL A 520 -5.98 37.69 17.91
C VAL A 520 -5.71 36.24 18.30
N ASN A 521 -6.00 35.92 19.56
CA ASN A 521 -5.89 34.56 20.11
C ASN A 521 -7.07 33.69 19.65
N THR A 522 -6.81 32.42 19.31
CA THR A 522 -7.83 31.47 18.83
C THR A 522 -8.73 30.89 19.92
N ILE A 523 -8.40 31.09 21.19
CA ILE A 523 -9.19 30.61 22.35
C ILE A 523 -10.41 31.50 22.58
N ASP A 524 -10.18 32.81 22.73
CA ASP A 524 -11.20 33.75 23.20
C ASP A 524 -11.41 34.96 22.29
N GLY A 525 -10.63 35.08 21.21
CA GLY A 525 -10.61 36.20 20.28
C GLY A 525 -10.05 37.50 20.85
N ALA A 526 -9.34 37.47 21.98
CA ALA A 526 -8.67 38.64 22.54
C ALA A 526 -7.46 39.06 21.68
N ILE A 527 -7.15 40.36 21.68
CA ILE A 527 -5.98 40.88 20.96
C ILE A 527 -4.71 40.47 21.72
N TYR A 528 -3.86 39.73 21.04
CA TYR A 528 -2.56 39.27 21.55
C TYR A 528 -1.44 40.25 21.18
N SER A 529 -1.43 40.74 19.94
CA SER A 529 -0.41 41.65 19.42
C SER A 529 -0.94 42.51 18.28
N TYR A 530 -0.10 43.42 17.79
CA TYR A 530 -0.34 44.22 16.59
C TYR A 530 0.85 44.12 15.65
N GLU A 531 0.62 44.07 14.35
CA GLU A 531 1.67 44.26 13.35
C GLU A 531 1.76 45.72 12.91
N ALA A 532 2.96 46.29 12.91
CA ALA A 532 3.22 47.66 12.48
C ALA A 532 3.53 47.70 10.97
N LEU A 533 2.55 48.15 10.19
CA LEU A 533 2.65 48.22 8.73
C LEU A 533 2.98 49.63 8.25
N MET A 534 4.12 49.77 7.57
CA MET A 534 4.63 51.04 7.05
C MET A 534 3.68 51.69 6.02
N ARG A 535 3.55 53.03 6.07
CA ARG A 535 2.79 53.88 5.16
C ARG A 535 3.58 55.17 4.86
N SER A 536 3.31 55.83 3.74
CA SER A 536 3.90 57.13 3.42
C SER A 536 2.92 58.28 3.73
N LYS A 537 3.43 59.36 4.34
CA LYS A 537 2.69 60.61 4.59
C LYS A 537 2.98 61.63 3.49
N THR A 538 2.57 61.27 2.27
CA THR A 538 2.78 62.05 1.04
C THR A 538 1.46 62.24 0.30
N GLU A 539 1.35 63.28 -0.55
CA GLU A 539 0.14 63.53 -1.35
C GLU A 539 -0.16 62.38 -2.33
N LYS A 540 0.89 61.82 -2.95
CA LYS A 540 0.84 60.57 -3.73
C LYS A 540 1.11 59.38 -2.80
N ARG A 541 0.19 58.40 -2.76
CA ARG A 541 0.39 57.16 -1.99
C ARG A 541 1.42 56.27 -2.70
N ILE A 542 2.53 55.97 -2.05
CA ILE A 542 3.52 55.01 -2.52
C ILE A 542 3.39 53.72 -1.70
N SER A 543 3.46 52.56 -2.36
CA SER A 543 3.41 51.26 -1.69
C SER A 543 4.70 50.97 -0.90
N PRO A 544 4.65 50.23 0.22
CA PRO A 544 5.86 49.82 0.95
C PRO A 544 6.89 49.08 0.08
N LEU A 545 6.44 48.22 -0.83
CA LEU A 545 7.31 47.52 -1.79
C LEU A 545 8.03 48.48 -2.73
N SER A 546 7.35 49.54 -3.20
CA SER A 546 7.96 50.59 -4.00
C SER A 546 9.01 51.39 -3.19
N ILE A 547 8.74 51.67 -1.91
CA ILE A 547 9.70 52.34 -1.01
C ILE A 547 10.98 51.49 -0.89
N ILE A 548 10.85 50.19 -0.63
CA ILE A 548 11.99 49.27 -0.53
C ILE A 548 12.73 49.19 -1.88
N LYS A 549 12.01 49.05 -3.01
CA LYS A 549 12.59 49.02 -4.37
C LYS A 549 13.47 50.24 -4.64
N TYR A 550 12.95 51.46 -4.48
CA TYR A 550 13.69 52.67 -4.83
C TYR A 550 14.72 53.07 -3.77
N ALA A 551 14.49 52.77 -2.49
CA ALA A 551 15.51 52.94 -1.44
C ALA A 551 16.72 52.02 -1.69
N ASN A 552 16.50 50.79 -2.18
CA ASN A 552 17.58 49.91 -2.61
C ASN A 552 18.35 50.49 -3.81
N MET A 553 17.64 51.04 -4.81
CA MET A 553 18.28 51.70 -5.96
C MET A 553 19.09 52.95 -5.56
N GLN A 554 18.75 53.59 -4.43
CA GLN A 554 19.45 54.74 -3.87
C GLN A 554 20.57 54.38 -2.90
N ASP A 555 20.77 53.08 -2.59
CA ASP A 555 21.67 52.60 -1.53
C ASP A 555 21.30 53.14 -0.13
N ARG A 556 19.99 53.28 0.14
CA ARG A 556 19.42 53.86 1.37
C ARG A 556 18.51 52.91 2.15
N LEU A 557 18.62 51.61 1.95
CA LEU A 557 17.85 50.63 2.75
C LEU A 557 18.12 50.75 4.26
N ALA A 558 19.34 51.11 4.65
CA ALA A 558 19.69 51.35 6.05
C ALA A 558 18.90 52.52 6.68
N ASP A 559 18.55 53.54 5.89
CA ASP A 559 17.71 54.65 6.36
C ASP A 559 16.26 54.20 6.61
N VAL A 560 15.73 53.31 5.75
CA VAL A 560 14.38 52.72 5.92
C VAL A 560 14.33 51.91 7.20
N GLU A 561 15.27 50.97 7.38
CA GLU A 561 15.30 50.10 8.55
C GLU A 561 15.43 50.90 9.85
N ARG A 562 16.34 51.88 9.89
CA ARG A 562 16.51 52.77 11.04
C ARG A 562 15.22 53.54 11.35
N ALA A 563 14.59 54.14 10.34
CA ALA A 563 13.37 54.93 10.53
C ALA A 563 12.20 54.06 11.01
N THR A 564 12.07 52.83 10.50
CA THR A 564 11.04 51.88 10.93
C THR A 564 11.13 51.54 12.40
N PHE A 565 12.30 51.10 12.85
CA PHE A 565 12.47 50.79 14.27
C PHE A 565 12.27 52.00 15.17
N LEU A 566 12.89 53.14 14.87
CA LEU A 566 12.80 54.33 15.73
C LEU A 566 11.37 54.90 15.80
N ASN A 567 10.68 55.00 14.66
CA ASN A 567 9.32 55.55 14.63
C ASN A 567 8.34 54.63 15.36
N VAL A 568 8.39 53.31 15.13
CA VAL A 568 7.49 52.36 15.79
C VAL A 568 7.75 52.30 17.29
N LEU A 569 9.02 52.22 17.73
CA LEU A 569 9.36 52.22 19.15
C LEU A 569 8.95 53.54 19.84
N SER A 570 9.07 54.68 19.16
CA SER A 570 8.57 55.97 19.66
C SER A 570 7.04 56.02 19.77
N ILE A 571 6.32 55.36 18.87
CA ILE A 571 4.85 55.25 18.94
C ILE A 571 4.45 54.38 20.16
N ILE A 572 5.17 53.28 20.40
CA ILE A 572 4.95 52.43 21.58
C ILE A 572 5.15 53.23 22.88
N ASP A 573 6.22 54.03 22.98
CA ASP A 573 6.52 54.83 24.18
C ASP A 573 5.47 55.92 24.43
N SER A 574 5.03 56.61 23.37
CA SER A 574 4.03 57.69 23.46
C SER A 574 2.60 57.20 23.69
N ARG A 575 2.27 55.95 23.31
CA ARG A 575 0.93 55.35 23.42
C ARG A 575 0.89 54.10 24.31
N LYS A 576 1.80 53.98 25.28
CA LYS A 576 1.95 52.78 26.12
C LYS A 576 0.65 52.29 26.78
N SER A 577 -0.20 53.21 27.26
CA SER A 577 -1.50 52.86 27.87
C SER A 577 -2.50 52.26 26.87
N SER A 578 -2.36 52.58 25.57
CA SER A 578 -3.26 52.09 24.51
C SER A 578 -2.87 50.69 24.01
N PHE A 579 -1.58 50.33 24.07
CA PHE A 579 -1.10 48.99 23.74
C PHE A 579 -1.29 47.98 24.90
N GLY A 580 -1.32 48.44 26.14
CA GLY A 580 -1.52 47.58 27.31
C GLY A 580 -0.41 46.52 27.42
N THR A 581 -0.80 45.25 27.39
CA THR A 581 0.12 44.08 27.39
C THR A 581 0.34 43.49 26.00
N ALA A 582 -0.25 44.06 24.95
CA ALA A 582 -0.14 43.53 23.59
C ALA A 582 1.28 43.75 23.04
N LYS A 583 1.79 42.75 22.32
CA LYS A 583 3.08 42.86 21.62
C LYS A 583 2.93 43.64 20.31
N VAL A 584 4.04 44.11 19.75
CA VAL A 584 4.10 44.82 18.47
C VAL A 584 5.15 44.17 17.58
N PHE A 585 4.70 43.64 16.44
CA PHE A 585 5.52 43.00 15.43
C PHE A 585 6.06 44.09 14.47
N ILE A 586 7.36 44.07 14.24
CA ILE A 586 8.11 45.07 13.47
C ILE A 586 8.90 44.35 12.37
N ASN A 587 8.58 44.67 11.13
CA ASN A 587 9.27 44.20 9.94
C ASN A 587 10.72 44.70 9.89
N SER A 588 11.69 43.78 9.74
CA SER A 588 13.11 44.08 9.50
C SER A 588 13.52 43.64 8.09
N ILE A 589 14.50 44.33 7.50
CA ILE A 589 15.02 44.02 6.16
C ILE A 589 16.31 43.23 6.32
N PRO A 590 16.32 41.91 6.08
CA PRO A 590 17.49 41.09 6.36
C PRO A 590 18.70 41.46 5.49
N GLY A 591 19.89 41.49 6.09
CA GLY A 591 21.15 41.76 5.38
C GLY A 591 21.54 43.24 5.26
N VAL A 592 20.68 44.17 5.67
CA VAL A 592 20.99 45.61 5.70
C VAL A 592 21.87 45.93 6.92
N ARG A 593 23.00 46.61 6.69
CA ARG A 593 23.93 47.03 7.76
C ARG A 593 23.67 48.49 8.11
N VAL A 594 23.06 48.71 9.26
CA VAL A 594 22.97 50.04 9.88
C VAL A 594 24.36 50.46 10.38
N SER A 595 24.70 51.76 10.34
CA SER A 595 26.00 52.26 10.81
C SER A 595 26.25 51.91 12.29
N ASP A 596 27.53 51.69 12.68
CA ASP A 596 27.90 51.29 14.05
C ASP A 596 27.36 52.25 15.14
N HIS A 597 27.29 53.55 14.85
CA HIS A 597 26.74 54.57 15.75
C HIS A 597 25.24 54.41 15.97
N ASP A 598 24.49 54.15 14.90
CA ASP A 598 23.03 54.02 14.93
C ASP A 598 22.60 52.64 15.47
N PHE A 599 23.45 51.62 15.30
CA PHE A 599 23.28 50.28 15.86
C PHE A 599 23.25 50.30 17.41
N ASP A 600 24.15 51.04 18.05
CA ASP A 600 24.18 51.19 19.50
C ASP A 600 22.94 51.93 20.05
N GLN A 601 22.41 52.89 19.29
CA GLN A 601 21.19 53.60 19.64
C GLN A 601 19.98 52.66 19.50
N LEU A 602 19.87 51.94 18.39
CA LEU A 602 18.82 50.97 18.13
C LEU A 602 18.79 49.88 19.21
N ALA A 603 19.95 49.31 19.57
CA ALA A 603 20.07 48.30 20.61
C ALA A 603 19.56 48.79 21.99
N LYS A 604 19.77 50.08 22.33
CA LYS A 604 19.25 50.68 23.58
C LYS A 604 17.73 50.78 23.58
N TYR A 605 17.13 51.24 22.48
CA TYR A 605 15.68 51.34 22.35
C TYR A 605 15.01 49.97 22.32
N LEU A 606 15.56 49.04 21.55
CA LEU A 606 15.10 47.66 21.48
C LEU A 606 15.14 46.99 22.86
N ARG A 607 16.22 47.14 23.63
CA ARG A 607 16.31 46.60 24.99
C ARG A 607 15.26 47.15 25.94
N LYS A 608 14.92 48.44 25.82
CA LYS A 608 13.88 49.10 26.65
C LYS A 608 12.49 48.51 26.39
N HIS A 609 12.26 47.97 25.19
CA HIS A 609 10.96 47.47 24.74
C HIS A 609 10.95 45.95 24.47
N SER A 610 11.90 45.20 25.01
CA SER A 610 12.06 43.75 24.81
C SER A 610 10.81 42.92 25.12
N ASP A 611 10.07 43.29 26.17
CA ASP A 611 8.82 42.60 26.54
C ASP A 611 7.67 42.81 25.54
N THR A 612 7.76 43.87 24.71
CA THR A 612 6.69 44.38 23.85
C THR A 612 7.00 44.27 22.36
N ALA A 613 8.25 44.37 21.93
CA ALA A 613 8.63 44.31 20.53
C ALA A 613 8.94 42.88 20.07
N VAL A 614 8.47 42.52 18.88
CA VAL A 614 8.81 41.28 18.17
C VAL A 614 9.37 41.68 16.80
N VAL A 615 10.48 41.09 16.38
CA VAL A 615 11.09 41.40 15.08
C VAL A 615 10.71 40.32 14.06
N GLU A 616 10.12 40.74 12.96
CA GLU A 616 9.76 39.87 11.83
C GLU A 616 10.90 39.84 10.81
N LEU A 617 11.27 38.62 10.41
CA LEU A 617 12.24 38.35 9.36
C LEU A 617 11.55 37.58 8.24
N THR A 618 11.73 38.01 7.00
CA THR A 618 11.22 37.28 5.82
C THR A 618 11.98 35.97 5.63
N GLU A 619 11.29 34.88 5.28
CA GLU A 619 11.90 33.56 5.04
C GLU A 619 12.96 33.57 3.91
N GLU A 620 12.81 34.42 2.90
CA GLU A 620 13.66 34.49 1.70
C GLU A 620 15.05 35.12 1.92
N ALA A 621 15.40 35.48 3.15
CA ALA A 621 16.69 36.10 3.44
C ALA A 621 17.86 35.12 3.30
N GLU A 622 18.66 35.24 2.25
CA GLU A 622 19.92 34.50 2.07
C GLU A 622 21.01 34.96 3.06
N LEU A 623 20.85 34.62 4.35
CA LEU A 623 21.89 34.80 5.36
C LEU A 623 22.82 33.57 5.41
N SER A 624 24.13 33.81 5.44
CA SER A 624 25.09 32.76 5.77
C SER A 624 24.92 32.31 7.23
N ASP A 625 25.29 31.07 7.57
CA ASP A 625 25.15 30.56 8.95
C ASP A 625 25.87 31.46 9.98
N ALA A 626 27.03 32.01 9.61
CA ALA A 626 27.79 32.91 10.47
C ALA A 626 27.10 34.28 10.69
N GLU A 627 26.35 34.78 9.71
CA GLU A 627 25.57 36.02 9.84
C GLU A 627 24.30 35.79 10.64
N LEU A 628 23.64 34.65 10.41
CA LEU A 628 22.46 34.24 11.14
C LEU A 628 22.76 34.02 12.63
N ASP A 629 23.85 33.35 12.97
CA ASP A 629 24.25 33.14 14.37
C ASP A 629 24.57 34.45 15.10
N ARG A 630 25.18 35.42 14.41
CA ARG A 630 25.40 36.77 14.97
C ARG A 630 24.10 37.51 15.22
N LEU A 631 23.16 37.43 14.27
CA LEU A 631 21.84 38.06 14.39
C LEU A 631 21.04 37.45 15.55
N LYS A 632 21.05 36.12 15.67
CA LYS A 632 20.43 35.40 16.79
C LYS A 632 21.06 35.79 18.12
N GLU A 633 22.38 35.82 18.21
CA GLU A 633 23.07 36.21 19.44
C GLU A 633 22.75 37.65 19.84
N PHE A 634 22.62 38.54 18.86
CA PHE A 634 22.23 39.92 19.08
C PHE A 634 20.83 40.04 19.70
N PHE A 635 19.81 39.44 19.09
CA PHE A 635 18.45 39.50 19.62
C PHE A 635 18.29 38.73 20.94
N ARG A 636 18.99 37.59 21.08
CA ARG A 636 19.04 36.81 22.32
C ARG A 636 19.61 37.61 23.49
N ARG A 637 20.69 38.37 23.28
CA ARG A 637 21.28 39.26 24.31
C ARG A 637 20.35 40.39 24.75
N LEU A 638 19.45 40.80 23.87
CA LEU A 638 18.48 41.87 24.12
C LEU A 638 17.13 41.33 24.64
N ASP A 639 16.99 40.01 24.75
CA ASP A 639 15.75 39.29 25.07
C ASP A 639 14.57 39.65 24.16
N ILE A 640 14.85 39.83 22.87
CA ILE A 640 13.85 40.14 21.84
C ILE A 640 13.40 38.87 21.16
N LYS A 641 12.08 38.76 20.97
CA LYS A 641 11.45 37.64 20.27
C LYS A 641 11.51 37.86 18.76
N ILE A 642 11.68 36.78 18.01
CA ILE A 642 11.77 36.79 16.55
C ILE A 642 10.57 36.06 15.97
N ALA A 643 10.04 36.58 14.86
CA ALA A 643 9.03 35.95 14.03
C ALA A 643 9.59 35.70 12.63
N VAL A 644 9.17 34.61 11.98
CA VAL A 644 9.42 34.37 10.55
C VAL A 644 8.13 34.66 9.77
N ASP A 645 8.26 35.45 8.72
CA ASP A 645 7.16 35.90 7.85
C ASP A 645 7.13 35.20 6.48
N ASP A 646 5.98 35.21 5.82
CA ASP A 646 5.70 34.62 4.49
C ASP A 646 5.98 33.11 4.36
N TYR A 647 5.85 32.35 5.46
CA TYR A 647 6.15 30.92 5.46
C TYR A 647 5.18 30.15 4.55
N GLY A 648 5.71 29.60 3.44
CA GLY A 648 4.93 28.79 2.49
C GLY A 648 4.78 29.33 1.07
N THR A 649 5.36 30.50 0.73
CA THR A 649 5.21 31.17 -0.58
C THR A 649 6.17 30.68 -1.68
N GLY A 650 7.14 29.82 -1.35
CA GLY A 650 8.17 29.28 -2.27
C GLY A 650 8.65 27.86 -1.90
N TYR A 651 9.87 27.47 -2.28
CA TYR A 651 10.56 26.25 -1.76
C TYR A 651 10.92 26.42 -0.27
N SER A 652 9.91 26.71 0.54
CA SER A 652 10.01 26.86 1.99
C SER A 652 10.40 25.51 2.57
N ASN A 653 11.66 25.41 2.99
CA ASN A 653 12.24 24.15 3.44
C ASN A 653 12.26 24.18 4.97
N VAL A 654 11.81 23.09 5.62
CA VAL A 654 11.89 22.91 7.09
C VAL A 654 13.31 23.19 7.61
N SER A 655 14.32 23.01 6.76
CA SER A 655 15.71 23.41 7.02
C SER A 655 15.89 24.88 7.41
N ASN A 656 15.18 25.83 6.79
CA ASN A 656 15.28 27.25 7.17
C ASN A 656 14.64 27.47 8.55
N LEU A 657 13.47 26.90 8.80
CA LEU A 657 12.82 27.03 10.09
C LEU A 657 13.66 26.43 11.24
N LEU A 658 14.32 25.30 11.01
CA LEU A 658 15.33 24.71 11.90
C LEU A 658 16.58 25.59 12.06
N ARG A 659 16.98 26.30 10.99
CA ARG A 659 18.07 27.28 11.04
C ARG A 659 17.67 28.52 11.82
N TYR A 660 16.44 29.02 11.77
CA TYR A 660 16.04 30.25 12.49
C TYR A 660 15.60 29.99 13.94
N MET A 661 14.85 28.91 14.20
CA MET A 661 14.18 28.60 15.48
C MET A 661 13.52 29.84 16.11
N PRO A 662 12.56 30.47 15.40
CA PRO A 662 11.89 31.69 15.88
C PRO A 662 10.93 31.42 17.03
N ASN A 663 10.36 32.46 17.61
CA ASN A 663 9.28 32.37 18.59
C ASN A 663 7.90 32.32 17.96
N TYR A 664 7.76 32.86 16.74
CA TYR A 664 6.51 32.90 15.99
C TYR A 664 6.77 32.53 14.52
N VAL A 665 5.81 31.84 13.90
CA VAL A 665 5.80 31.55 12.46
C VAL A 665 4.50 32.05 11.88
N LYS A 666 4.57 32.93 10.88
CA LYS A 666 3.42 33.43 10.14
C LYS A 666 3.23 32.57 8.89
N ILE A 667 2.15 31.79 8.89
CA ILE A 667 1.76 30.90 7.80
C ILE A 667 1.07 31.75 6.74
N ASP A 668 1.67 31.83 5.56
CA ASP A 668 1.25 32.73 4.51
C ASP A 668 -0.17 32.43 3.98
N ARG A 669 -0.84 33.49 3.55
CA ARG A 669 -2.18 33.46 2.97
C ARG A 669 -2.30 32.51 1.78
N SER A 670 -1.27 32.32 0.95
CA SER A 670 -1.32 31.39 -0.19
C SER A 670 -1.61 29.95 0.25
N LEU A 671 -1.18 29.56 1.45
CA LEU A 671 -1.50 28.25 2.06
C LEU A 671 -2.88 28.23 2.72
N LEU A 672 -3.38 29.37 3.20
CA LEU A 672 -4.66 29.46 3.92
C LEU A 672 -5.86 29.74 3.02
N SER A 673 -5.64 30.34 1.84
CA SER A 673 -6.72 30.68 0.92
C SER A 673 -7.42 29.43 0.39
N GLU A 674 -8.75 29.39 0.57
CA GLU A 674 -9.63 28.27 0.23
C GLU A 674 -9.29 26.94 0.95
N ILE A 675 -8.62 26.99 2.10
CA ILE A 675 -8.12 25.81 2.82
C ILE A 675 -9.22 24.81 3.21
N GLN A 676 -10.44 25.28 3.49
CA GLN A 676 -11.60 24.44 3.83
C GLN A 676 -11.96 23.41 2.74
N ASN A 677 -11.63 23.70 1.48
CA ASN A 677 -11.97 22.86 0.32
C ASN A 677 -10.77 22.05 -0.21
N LYS A 678 -9.58 22.16 0.41
CA LYS A 678 -8.33 21.61 -0.12
C LYS A 678 -7.62 20.74 0.92
N PRO A 679 -7.90 19.42 0.98
CA PRO A 679 -7.32 18.51 1.97
C PRO A 679 -5.80 18.51 2.01
N GLN A 680 -5.13 18.68 0.87
CA GLN A 680 -3.66 18.75 0.79
C GLN A 680 -3.11 19.99 1.51
N LYS A 681 -3.78 21.14 1.41
CA LYS A 681 -3.41 22.36 2.14
C LYS A 681 -3.65 22.19 3.64
N GLN A 682 -4.76 21.56 4.03
CA GLN A 682 -5.06 21.27 5.44
C GLN A 682 -4.00 20.36 6.06
N HIS A 683 -3.56 19.32 5.35
CA HIS A 683 -2.51 18.43 5.81
C HIS A 683 -1.17 19.17 5.97
N PHE A 684 -0.74 19.92 4.95
CA PHE A 684 0.51 20.69 5.01
C PHE A 684 0.51 21.71 6.16
N VAL A 685 -0.55 22.50 6.29
CA VAL A 685 -0.66 23.51 7.36
C VAL A 685 -0.70 22.87 8.76
N ARG A 686 -1.29 21.68 8.89
CA ARG A 686 -1.28 20.91 10.14
C ARG A 686 0.13 20.49 10.54
N GLU A 687 0.91 19.94 9.62
CA GLU A 687 2.31 19.57 9.87
C GLU A 687 3.15 20.77 10.33
N VAL A 688 2.93 21.94 9.74
CA VAL A 688 3.60 23.18 10.12
C VAL A 688 3.24 23.59 11.55
N ILE A 689 1.95 23.53 11.90
CA ILE A 689 1.47 23.84 13.26
C ILE A 689 2.05 22.85 14.27
N SER A 690 2.01 21.55 13.97
CA SER A 690 2.59 20.49 14.80
C SER A 690 4.09 20.71 15.03
N PHE A 691 4.85 20.99 13.97
CA PHE A 691 6.26 21.32 14.08
C PHE A 691 6.49 22.54 14.99
N CYS A 692 5.66 23.57 14.87
CA CYS A 692 5.77 24.75 15.71
C CYS A 692 5.55 24.39 17.18
N HIS A 693 4.48 23.64 17.49
CA HIS A 693 4.16 23.21 18.86
C HIS A 693 5.23 22.33 19.48
N ASP A 694 5.76 21.35 18.74
CA ASP A 694 6.85 20.46 19.18
C ASP A 694 8.12 21.23 19.55
N ASN A 695 8.32 22.41 18.96
CA ASN A 695 9.49 23.26 19.16
C ASN A 695 9.23 24.50 20.04
N ASN A 696 8.06 24.59 20.71
CA ASN A 696 7.62 25.75 21.50
C ASN A 696 7.56 27.07 20.70
N ILE A 697 7.15 26.98 19.44
CA ILE A 697 6.94 28.10 18.52
C ILE A 697 5.43 28.31 18.37
N MET A 698 4.99 29.57 18.34
CA MET A 698 3.58 29.91 18.13
C MET A 698 3.26 30.02 16.64
N ALA A 699 2.23 29.30 16.17
CA ALA A 699 1.76 29.34 14.80
C ALA A 699 0.71 30.44 14.61
N LEU A 700 1.01 31.40 13.73
CA LEU A 700 0.14 32.50 13.35
C LEU A 700 -0.41 32.29 11.94
N ALA A 701 -1.73 32.16 11.81
CA ALA A 701 -2.40 32.04 10.52
C ALA A 701 -2.65 33.43 9.91
N GLU A 702 -1.99 33.74 8.79
CA GLU A 702 -2.05 35.06 8.16
C GLU A 702 -3.00 35.15 6.96
N GLY A 703 -3.66 36.29 6.84
CA GLY A 703 -4.51 36.60 5.69
C GLY A 703 -5.82 35.83 5.72
N VAL A 704 -6.39 35.55 6.90
CA VAL A 704 -7.73 34.94 7.01
C VAL A 704 -8.80 35.95 6.59
N GLU A 705 -9.60 35.61 5.58
CA GLU A 705 -10.58 36.52 4.98
C GLU A 705 -12.04 36.04 5.07
N THR A 706 -12.28 34.77 5.38
CA THR A 706 -13.63 34.19 5.49
C THR A 706 -13.85 33.45 6.81
N SER A 707 -15.13 33.23 7.18
CA SER A 707 -15.50 32.46 8.39
C SER A 707 -15.11 30.99 8.26
N GLU A 708 -15.15 30.45 7.04
CA GLU A 708 -14.80 29.07 6.73
C GLU A 708 -13.29 28.82 6.86
N GLU A 709 -12.46 29.76 6.37
CA GLU A 709 -11.01 29.74 6.59
C GLU A 709 -10.71 29.84 8.08
N LEU A 710 -11.36 30.77 8.79
CA LEU A 710 -11.24 30.96 10.24
C LEU A 710 -11.54 29.67 11.01
N ARG A 711 -12.67 29.02 10.73
CA ARG A 711 -13.05 27.74 11.35
C ARG A 711 -12.00 26.66 11.10
N THR A 712 -11.53 26.57 9.86
CA THR A 712 -10.59 25.52 9.44
C THR A 712 -9.24 25.68 10.14
N VAL A 713 -8.66 26.88 10.19
CA VAL A 713 -7.35 27.09 10.83
C VAL A 713 -7.40 26.91 12.36
N ILE A 714 -8.54 27.26 13.00
CA ILE A 714 -8.77 27.00 14.43
C ILE A 714 -8.80 25.49 14.69
N ASN A 715 -9.51 24.73 13.84
CA ASN A 715 -9.59 23.27 13.93
C ASN A 715 -8.24 22.58 13.66
N LEU A 716 -7.43 23.13 12.75
CA LEU A 716 -6.11 22.58 12.42
C LEU A 716 -5.05 22.82 13.50
N GLY A 717 -5.28 23.75 14.43
CA GLY A 717 -4.38 23.91 15.56
C GLY A 717 -3.86 25.32 15.84
N ALA A 718 -4.10 26.30 14.95
CA ALA A 718 -3.41 27.59 15.01
C ALA A 718 -3.58 28.34 16.35
N ASP A 719 -2.54 29.03 16.80
CA ASP A 719 -2.52 29.76 18.09
C ASP A 719 -3.02 31.19 17.96
N LEU A 720 -2.64 31.83 16.85
CA LEU A 720 -2.91 33.24 16.56
C LEU A 720 -3.47 33.40 15.15
N ILE A 721 -4.30 34.42 14.93
CA ILE A 721 -4.92 34.70 13.63
C ILE A 721 -4.81 36.18 13.31
N GLN A 722 -4.47 36.47 12.06
CA GLN A 722 -4.45 37.79 11.46
C GLN A 722 -5.10 37.77 10.09
N GLY A 723 -5.93 38.75 9.77
CA GLY A 723 -6.53 38.87 8.45
C GLY A 723 -7.64 39.90 8.41
N TYR A 724 -8.14 40.21 7.21
CA TYR A 724 -9.21 41.21 7.08
C TYR A 724 -10.55 40.75 7.64
N TYR A 725 -10.74 39.44 7.83
CA TYR A 725 -11.93 38.93 8.52
C TYR A 725 -11.94 39.34 9.99
N THR A 726 -10.78 39.36 10.67
CA THR A 726 -10.68 39.74 12.09
C THR A 726 -10.65 41.26 12.26
N ALA A 727 -9.72 41.96 11.61
CA ALA A 727 -9.72 43.41 11.47
C ALA A 727 -8.70 43.91 10.42
N ARG A 728 -8.96 45.10 9.86
CA ARG A 728 -8.05 45.77 8.91
C ARG A 728 -7.03 46.67 9.62
N PRO A 729 -5.87 46.95 9.01
CA PRO A 729 -4.87 47.88 9.57
C PRO A 729 -5.36 49.33 9.65
N THR A 730 -5.24 49.96 10.81
CA THR A 730 -5.67 51.35 11.06
C THR A 730 -4.61 52.18 11.77
N GLU A 731 -4.67 53.52 11.64
CA GLU A 731 -3.76 54.44 12.37
C GLU A 731 -4.07 54.50 13.88
N GLU A 732 -5.34 54.39 14.23
CA GLU A 732 -5.81 54.22 15.61
C GLU A 732 -5.82 52.74 15.99
N LEU A 733 -5.40 52.41 17.22
CA LEU A 733 -5.40 51.04 17.72
C LEU A 733 -6.83 50.58 17.98
N VAL A 734 -7.18 49.42 17.41
CA VAL A 734 -8.46 48.75 17.67
C VAL A 734 -8.34 48.01 19.00
N PRO A 735 -9.07 48.38 20.08
CA PRO A 735 -8.89 47.76 21.39
C PRO A 735 -9.57 46.38 21.52
N GLU A 736 -10.57 46.10 20.67
CA GLU A 736 -11.24 44.80 20.58
C GLU A 736 -11.81 44.57 19.17
N ILE A 737 -11.85 43.31 18.73
CA ILE A 737 -12.51 42.92 17.48
C ILE A 737 -14.03 42.85 17.63
N TYR A 738 -14.77 42.82 16.52
CA TYR A 738 -16.23 42.79 16.54
C TYR A 738 -16.76 41.57 17.30
N SER A 739 -17.76 41.78 18.16
CA SER A 739 -18.28 40.76 19.08
C SER A 739 -18.72 39.47 18.39
N LYS A 740 -19.36 39.58 17.21
CA LYS A 740 -19.79 38.41 16.42
C LYS A 740 -18.61 37.51 16.01
N ILE A 741 -17.48 38.10 15.61
CA ILE A 741 -16.29 37.33 15.21
C ILE A 741 -15.67 36.66 16.44
N ARG A 742 -15.66 37.36 17.58
CA ARG A 742 -15.19 36.81 18.86
C ARG A 742 -16.03 35.61 19.31
N ASP A 743 -17.34 35.68 19.13
CA ASP A 743 -18.25 34.57 19.43
C ASP A 743 -18.06 33.40 18.44
N GLU A 744 -17.79 33.67 17.15
CA GLU A 744 -17.43 32.65 16.16
C GLU A 744 -16.13 31.93 16.54
N ILE A 745 -15.07 32.65 16.92
CA ILE A 745 -13.80 32.07 17.37
C ILE A 745 -14.02 31.16 18.57
N ARG A 746 -14.74 31.62 19.60
CA ARG A 746 -15.05 30.82 20.79
C ARG A 746 -15.85 29.58 20.46
N ARG A 747 -16.85 29.69 19.57
CA ARG A 747 -17.65 28.56 19.14
C ARG A 747 -16.79 27.53 18.40
N PHE A 748 -15.95 27.95 17.45
CA PHE A 748 -15.07 27.04 16.70
C PHE A 748 -13.99 26.41 17.59
N HIS A 749 -13.45 27.16 18.54
CA HIS A 749 -12.55 26.61 19.55
C HIS A 749 -13.25 25.56 20.43
N GLN A 750 -14.49 25.82 20.83
CA GLN A 750 -15.30 24.85 21.58
C GLN A 750 -15.69 23.63 20.72
N GLU A 751 -15.94 23.80 19.42
CA GLU A 751 -16.14 22.69 18.46
C GLU A 751 -14.90 21.79 18.40
N ARG A 752 -13.70 22.37 18.32
CA ARG A 752 -12.42 21.62 18.39
C ARG A 752 -12.25 20.86 19.71
N LEU A 753 -12.65 21.46 20.85
CA LEU A 753 -12.57 20.83 22.17
C LEU A 753 -13.64 19.74 22.39
N ASN A 754 -14.84 19.92 21.83
CA ASN A 754 -15.97 19.01 22.01
C ASN A 754 -15.98 17.82 21.02
N GLY A 755 -15.05 17.77 20.06
CA GLY A 755 -14.99 16.73 19.04
C GLY A 755 -13.63 16.69 18.35
N GLY A 756 -12.62 16.18 19.07
CA GLY A 756 -11.29 15.87 18.52
C GLY A 756 -11.44 14.98 17.29
N SER A 757 -11.41 15.60 16.11
CA SER A 757 -11.49 14.89 14.84
C SER A 757 -10.11 14.32 14.56
N GLY A 758 -9.83 13.15 15.14
CA GLY A 758 -8.74 12.34 14.68
C GLY A 758 -8.97 11.95 13.22
N HIS A 759 -7.88 11.86 12.47
CA HIS A 759 -7.96 11.59 11.03
C HIS A 759 -8.38 10.12 10.83
N ILE A 760 -9.50 9.87 10.14
CA ILE A 760 -9.99 8.53 9.83
C ILE A 760 -9.32 8.06 8.53
N TYR A 761 -8.56 6.98 8.61
CA TYR A 761 -7.99 6.32 7.44
C TYR A 761 -8.98 5.29 6.87
N VAL A 762 -9.41 5.48 5.62
CA VAL A 762 -10.29 4.53 4.92
C VAL A 762 -9.45 3.45 4.23
N ALA A 763 -9.52 2.24 4.76
CA ALA A 763 -8.83 1.07 4.25
C ALA A 763 -9.47 0.52 2.96
N GLY A 764 -8.67 -0.17 2.14
CA GLY A 764 -9.11 -0.80 0.90
C GLY A 764 -8.59 -0.14 -0.38
N LYS A 765 -7.88 0.99 -0.32
CA LYS A 765 -7.11 1.53 -1.46
C LYS A 765 -5.79 0.78 -1.68
N THR A 766 -5.16 0.32 -0.60
CA THR A 766 -3.98 -0.54 -0.60
C THR A 766 -4.31 -1.82 0.17
N ASN A 767 -3.65 -2.92 -0.18
CA ASN A 767 -3.82 -4.20 0.51
C ASN A 767 -3.05 -4.27 1.84
N ARG A 768 -2.07 -3.38 2.04
CA ARG A 768 -1.26 -3.29 3.26
C ARG A 768 -1.37 -1.89 3.85
N VAL A 769 -1.57 -1.82 5.15
CA VAL A 769 -1.74 -0.59 5.95
C VAL A 769 -0.72 -0.64 7.08
N THR A 770 0.16 0.36 7.17
CA THR A 770 1.23 0.38 8.17
C THR A 770 0.89 1.35 9.30
N LEU A 771 0.79 0.87 10.54
CA LEU A 771 0.40 1.71 11.68
C LEU A 771 1.39 2.85 11.95
N SER A 772 2.69 2.62 11.75
CA SER A 772 3.70 3.67 11.97
C SER A 772 3.60 4.83 10.98
N ALA A 773 3.09 4.60 9.77
CA ALA A 773 2.75 5.66 8.82
C ALA A 773 1.49 6.42 9.27
N LEU A 774 0.45 5.70 9.70
CA LEU A 774 -0.80 6.31 10.17
C LEU A 774 -0.62 7.17 11.43
N VAL A 775 0.21 6.73 12.37
CA VAL A 775 0.55 7.51 13.57
C VAL A 775 1.26 8.81 13.17
N LYS A 776 2.18 8.77 12.20
CA LYS A 776 2.86 9.98 11.70
C LYS A 776 1.89 10.95 11.03
N GLU A 777 0.84 10.44 10.39
CA GLU A 777 -0.20 11.25 9.75
C GLU A 777 -1.27 11.78 10.74
N GLY A 778 -1.15 11.47 12.04
CA GLY A 778 -2.12 11.86 13.06
C GLY A 778 -3.47 11.15 12.93
N CYS A 779 -3.49 9.95 12.32
CA CYS A 779 -4.68 9.12 12.26
C CYS A 779 -4.94 8.46 13.62
N THR A 780 -6.20 8.47 14.04
CA THR A 780 -6.64 7.80 15.28
C THR A 780 -7.58 6.64 14.98
N GLU A 781 -8.06 6.51 13.75
CA GLU A 781 -9.05 5.52 13.35
C GLU A 781 -8.72 4.90 11.98
N ILE A 782 -8.92 3.60 11.85
CA ILE A 782 -8.93 2.88 10.58
C ILE A 782 -10.37 2.40 10.34
N SER A 783 -11.01 2.82 9.24
CA SER A 783 -12.31 2.28 8.82
C SER A 783 -12.16 1.33 7.63
N VAL A 784 -12.69 0.12 7.74
CA VAL A 784 -12.67 -0.96 6.73
C VAL A 784 -14.07 -1.19 6.22
N GLY A 785 -14.27 -1.24 4.91
CA GLY A 785 -15.62 -1.38 4.32
C GLY A 785 -16.29 -0.05 3.96
N GLN A 786 -15.64 1.08 4.25
CA GLN A 786 -16.15 2.41 3.91
C GLN A 786 -15.80 2.80 2.47
N GLY A 787 -16.81 3.18 1.67
CA GLY A 787 -16.62 3.62 0.29
C GLY A 787 -16.26 2.49 -0.69
N THR A 788 -15.73 2.85 -1.86
CA THR A 788 -15.34 1.87 -2.90
C THR A 788 -13.97 1.28 -2.57
N MET A 789 -13.94 0.05 -2.04
CA MET A 789 -12.70 -0.68 -1.78
C MET A 789 -12.14 -1.31 -3.07
N VAL A 790 -10.84 -1.16 -3.31
CA VAL A 790 -10.09 -1.84 -4.37
C VAL A 790 -9.68 -3.23 -3.89
N TYR A 791 -9.24 -3.33 -2.64
CA TYR A 791 -8.85 -4.59 -1.99
C TYR A 791 -9.84 -4.93 -0.90
N LYS A 792 -10.49 -6.09 -1.04
CA LYS A 792 -11.46 -6.60 -0.07
C LYS A 792 -10.75 -7.18 1.15
N ASP A 793 -9.64 -7.88 0.95
CA ASP A 793 -8.80 -8.40 2.01
C ASP A 793 -7.61 -7.46 2.26
N ILE A 794 -7.34 -7.15 3.54
CA ILE A 794 -6.32 -6.18 3.94
C ILE A 794 -5.40 -6.74 5.02
N THR A 795 -4.16 -6.24 5.08
CA THR A 795 -3.19 -6.53 6.13
C THR A 795 -2.82 -5.25 6.86
N ILE A 796 -2.99 -5.23 8.18
CA ILE A 796 -2.57 -4.15 9.07
C ILE A 796 -1.28 -4.59 9.75
N ILE A 797 -0.23 -3.77 9.59
CA ILE A 797 1.13 -4.08 10.04
C ILE A 797 1.52 -3.09 11.12
N GLY A 798 1.78 -3.60 12.31
CA GLY A 798 2.39 -2.84 13.39
C GLY A 798 3.91 -2.93 13.37
N THR A 799 4.55 -2.01 14.08
CA THR A 799 5.97 -2.12 14.39
C THR A 799 6.09 -2.78 15.77
N PRO A 800 6.76 -3.93 15.90
CA PRO A 800 6.91 -4.62 17.19
C PRO A 800 7.39 -3.66 18.30
N GLY A 801 6.64 -3.60 19.39
CA GLY A 801 6.95 -2.74 20.56
C GLY A 801 6.54 -1.27 20.44
N LEU A 802 6.06 -0.81 19.28
CA LEU A 802 5.48 0.52 19.11
C LEU A 802 4.01 0.49 19.55
N LYS A 803 3.66 1.25 20.58
CA LYS A 803 2.27 1.42 21.01
C LYS A 803 1.59 2.46 20.14
N THR A 804 0.38 2.18 19.66
CA THR A 804 -0.39 3.09 18.81
C THR A 804 -1.79 3.32 19.37
N ASP A 805 -2.19 4.57 19.50
CA ASP A 805 -3.53 4.98 19.94
C ASP A 805 -4.49 5.06 18.73
N ILE A 806 -4.61 3.92 18.04
CA ILE A 806 -5.46 3.77 16.85
C ILE A 806 -6.51 2.71 17.13
N HIS A 807 -7.77 3.01 16.84
CA HIS A 807 -8.86 2.03 16.83
C HIS A 807 -9.25 1.61 15.41
N LEU A 808 -9.83 0.43 15.28
CA LEU A 808 -10.24 -0.18 14.01
C LEU A 808 -11.75 -0.35 13.98
N THR A 809 -12.40 0.18 12.95
CA THR A 809 -13.84 0.06 12.71
C THR A 809 -14.07 -0.71 11.42
N VAL A 810 -14.99 -1.68 11.41
CA VAL A 810 -15.41 -2.43 10.23
C VAL A 810 -16.86 -2.07 9.95
N GLU A 811 -17.12 -1.50 8.78
CA GLU A 811 -18.43 -1.01 8.40
C GLU A 811 -19.46 -2.14 8.23
N PRO A 812 -20.76 -1.86 8.47
CA PRO A 812 -21.84 -2.85 8.31
C PRO A 812 -21.84 -3.54 6.94
N GLY A 813 -22.10 -4.84 6.94
CA GLY A 813 -22.19 -5.67 5.73
C GLY A 813 -20.84 -6.04 5.08
N TYR A 814 -19.70 -5.64 5.67
CA TYR A 814 -18.39 -6.07 5.21
C TYR A 814 -18.20 -7.58 5.38
N ILE A 815 -17.76 -8.23 4.31
CA ILE A 815 -17.40 -9.65 4.28
C ILE A 815 -15.96 -9.74 3.80
N GLY A 816 -15.04 -10.36 4.53
CA GLY A 816 -13.63 -10.41 4.08
C GLY A 816 -12.63 -10.85 5.13
N ARG A 817 -11.35 -10.80 4.78
CA ARG A 817 -10.21 -11.14 5.65
C ARG A 817 -9.39 -9.92 6.03
N ILE A 818 -9.12 -9.79 7.33
CA ILE A 818 -8.24 -8.75 7.88
C ILE A 818 -7.07 -9.44 8.59
N THR A 819 -5.85 -9.26 8.07
CA THR A 819 -4.64 -9.82 8.69
C THR A 819 -4.05 -8.80 9.66
N LEU A 820 -3.78 -9.19 10.90
CA LEU A 820 -3.06 -8.39 11.89
C LEU A 820 -1.64 -8.95 12.08
N GLU A 821 -0.64 -8.14 11.76
CA GLU A 821 0.77 -8.50 11.83
C GLU A 821 1.51 -7.59 12.81
N ASN A 822 1.86 -8.10 14.00
CA ASN A 822 2.56 -7.38 15.07
C ASN A 822 1.90 -6.05 15.49
N VAL A 823 0.57 -6.02 15.55
CA VAL A 823 -0.25 -4.83 15.79
C VAL A 823 -0.39 -4.52 17.28
N TYR A 824 -0.28 -3.24 17.66
CA TYR A 824 -0.62 -2.76 19.01
C TYR A 824 -1.69 -1.68 18.90
N LEU A 825 -2.95 -1.99 19.25
CA LEU A 825 -4.04 -1.02 19.29
C LEU A 825 -4.35 -0.63 20.73
N SER A 826 -4.47 0.67 20.97
CA SER A 826 -5.03 1.25 22.19
C SER A 826 -6.11 2.27 21.85
N ASN A 827 -7.07 2.42 22.77
CA ASN A 827 -8.09 3.46 22.69
C ASN A 827 -8.30 4.12 24.07
N GLU A 828 -9.05 5.23 24.11
CA GLU A 828 -9.54 5.81 25.35
C GLU A 828 -10.44 4.83 26.12
N LYS A 829 -10.57 5.03 27.43
CA LYS A 829 -11.36 4.14 28.29
C LYS A 829 -12.82 4.12 27.83
N ASN A 830 -13.40 2.92 27.67
CA ASN A 830 -14.78 2.62 27.27
C ASN A 830 -15.10 2.57 25.76
N HIS A 831 -14.12 2.67 24.87
CA HIS A 831 -14.33 2.46 23.43
C HIS A 831 -13.62 1.17 22.97
N PRO A 832 -14.24 0.32 22.11
CA PRO A 832 -13.59 -0.87 21.58
C PRO A 832 -12.28 -0.53 20.83
N CYS A 833 -11.31 -1.45 20.89
CA CYS A 833 -10.13 -1.38 20.02
C CYS A 833 -10.48 -1.79 18.59
N ILE A 834 -11.40 -2.75 18.46
CA ILE A 834 -11.91 -3.22 17.17
C ILE A 834 -13.44 -3.26 17.26
N GLU A 835 -14.12 -2.54 16.37
CA GLU A 835 -15.57 -2.46 16.31
C GLU A 835 -16.10 -3.02 15.00
N LEU A 836 -16.98 -4.03 15.07
CA LEU A 836 -17.64 -4.59 13.90
C LEU A 836 -19.05 -4.03 13.74
N GLY A 837 -19.40 -3.67 12.51
CA GLY A 837 -20.74 -3.26 12.13
C GLY A 837 -21.70 -4.44 11.96
N ASP A 838 -22.99 -4.13 11.89
CA ASP A 838 -24.05 -5.11 11.69
C ASP A 838 -23.91 -5.88 10.36
N GLY A 839 -24.22 -7.18 10.38
CA GLY A 839 -24.25 -8.04 9.20
C GLY A 839 -22.87 -8.35 8.60
N THR A 840 -21.79 -8.13 9.36
CA THR A 840 -20.42 -8.41 8.91
C THR A 840 -20.08 -9.90 9.01
N ASP A 841 -19.27 -10.43 8.08
CA ASP A 841 -18.67 -11.76 8.17
C ASP A 841 -17.16 -11.63 7.95
N VAL A 842 -16.42 -11.52 9.05
CA VAL A 842 -15.00 -11.16 9.01
C VAL A 842 -14.14 -12.26 9.61
N THR A 843 -13.03 -12.53 8.92
CA THR A 843 -11.99 -13.44 9.41
C THR A 843 -10.71 -12.67 9.71
N PHE A 844 -10.32 -12.64 10.98
CA PHE A 844 -9.07 -12.05 11.45
C PHE A 844 -7.96 -13.09 11.44
N VAL A 845 -6.89 -12.81 10.69
CA VAL A 845 -5.71 -13.69 10.59
C VAL A 845 -4.57 -13.08 11.41
N LEU A 846 -4.14 -13.78 12.47
CA LEU A 846 -3.08 -13.32 13.35
C LEU A 846 -1.70 -13.81 12.90
N ILE A 847 -0.75 -12.87 12.80
CA ILE A 847 0.67 -13.11 12.54
C ILE A 847 1.49 -12.35 13.58
N GLY A 848 2.52 -12.99 14.15
CA GLY A 848 3.40 -12.37 15.15
C GLY A 848 2.70 -12.10 16.49
N ASP A 849 3.14 -11.07 17.21
CA ASP A 849 2.62 -10.71 18.55
C ASP A 849 1.71 -9.48 18.48
N ASN A 850 0.41 -9.68 18.71
CA ASN A 850 -0.60 -8.63 18.63
C ASN A 850 -1.15 -8.26 20.01
N HIS A 851 -1.45 -6.98 20.23
CA HIS A 851 -1.87 -6.45 21.53
C HIS A 851 -3.06 -5.48 21.38
N LEU A 852 -4.13 -5.72 22.14
CA LEU A 852 -5.26 -4.79 22.32
C LEU A 852 -5.27 -4.29 23.77
N GLN A 853 -5.29 -2.96 23.93
CA GLN A 853 -5.13 -2.32 25.23
C GLN A 853 -6.37 -1.48 25.57
N ASN A 854 -6.80 -1.57 26.82
CA ASN A 854 -7.95 -0.88 27.43
C ASN A 854 -9.31 -1.49 27.11
N SER A 855 -9.53 -1.96 25.88
CA SER A 855 -10.77 -2.60 25.45
C SER A 855 -10.53 -3.70 24.42
N GLY A 856 -11.57 -4.48 24.15
CA GLY A 856 -11.54 -5.66 23.29
C GLY A 856 -12.11 -5.45 21.89
N VAL A 857 -12.70 -6.53 21.38
CA VAL A 857 -13.40 -6.60 20.08
C VAL A 857 -14.90 -6.60 20.31
N LEU A 858 -15.62 -5.63 19.72
CA LEU A 858 -17.07 -5.57 19.71
C LEU A 858 -17.64 -6.31 18.49
N VAL A 859 -18.50 -7.29 18.74
CA VAL A 859 -19.13 -8.16 17.73
C VAL A 859 -20.66 -8.12 17.95
N PRO A 860 -21.42 -7.44 17.09
CA PRO A 860 -22.88 -7.33 17.23
C PRO A 860 -23.60 -8.67 16.94
N GLU A 861 -24.87 -8.79 17.35
CA GLU A 861 -25.68 -10.02 17.22
C GLU A 861 -25.78 -10.54 15.77
N SER A 862 -25.78 -9.63 14.80
CA SER A 862 -25.91 -9.95 13.37
C SER A 862 -24.59 -10.32 12.68
N ALA A 863 -23.46 -10.23 13.39
CA ALA A 863 -22.12 -10.42 12.82
C ALA A 863 -21.58 -11.85 13.01
N ARG A 864 -20.64 -12.24 12.16
CA ARG A 864 -19.82 -13.44 12.31
C ARG A 864 -18.35 -13.04 12.40
N PHE A 865 -17.70 -13.46 13.48
CA PHE A 865 -16.30 -13.18 13.74
C PHE A 865 -15.52 -14.49 13.83
N THR A 866 -14.56 -14.66 12.93
CA THR A 866 -13.62 -15.78 12.94
C THR A 866 -12.22 -15.29 13.26
N LEU A 867 -11.54 -15.91 14.21
CA LEU A 867 -10.14 -15.62 14.55
C LEU A 867 -9.27 -16.84 14.22
N GLU A 868 -8.30 -16.69 13.33
CA GLU A 868 -7.40 -17.76 12.86
C GLU A 868 -5.94 -17.29 12.78
N GLY A 869 -5.01 -18.22 12.56
CA GLY A 869 -3.59 -17.91 12.34
C GLY A 869 -2.64 -18.49 13.39
N GLU A 870 -1.34 -18.26 13.15
CA GLU A 870 -0.24 -18.77 13.98
C GLU A 870 0.27 -17.76 15.02
N GLY A 871 -0.16 -16.49 14.92
CA GLY A 871 0.24 -15.42 15.82
C GLY A 871 -0.42 -15.47 17.20
N ASN A 872 0.12 -14.68 18.12
CA ASN A 872 -0.39 -14.47 19.47
C ASN A 872 -1.26 -13.20 19.53
N LEU A 873 -2.29 -13.21 20.37
CA LEU A 873 -3.11 -12.04 20.68
C LEU A 873 -3.21 -11.87 22.20
N ARG A 874 -2.83 -10.69 22.69
CA ARG A 874 -2.97 -10.27 24.09
C ARG A 874 -4.01 -9.16 24.19
N ILE A 875 -4.96 -9.30 25.11
CA ILE A 875 -6.00 -8.28 25.38
C ILE A 875 -5.93 -7.89 26.85
N ASP A 876 -5.59 -6.64 27.14
CA ASP A 876 -5.56 -6.09 28.51
C ASP A 876 -6.74 -5.12 28.71
N LEU A 877 -7.77 -5.57 29.44
CA LEU A 877 -9.00 -4.82 29.70
C LEU A 877 -8.89 -4.04 31.01
N SER A 878 -9.25 -2.76 31.00
CA SER A 878 -9.16 -1.88 32.18
C SER A 878 -10.39 -1.01 32.43
N ALA A 879 -11.51 -1.32 31.75
CA ALA A 879 -12.77 -0.61 31.88
C ALA A 879 -13.60 -1.12 33.08
N SER A 880 -14.49 -0.27 33.61
CA SER A 880 -15.39 -0.65 34.72
C SER A 880 -16.33 -1.78 34.30
N GLU A 881 -16.90 -1.68 33.10
CA GLU A 881 -17.58 -2.77 32.42
C GLU A 881 -16.74 -3.18 31.22
N TYR A 882 -16.43 -4.48 31.09
CA TYR A 882 -15.51 -4.96 30.05
C TYR A 882 -16.08 -6.13 29.26
N TYR A 883 -15.70 -6.17 27.99
CA TYR A 883 -15.81 -7.34 27.14
C TYR A 883 -14.49 -7.51 26.38
N GLY A 884 -13.95 -8.74 26.33
CA GLY A 884 -12.72 -9.02 25.60
C GLY A 884 -12.96 -9.28 24.12
N ILE A 885 -13.82 -10.26 23.81
CA ILE A 885 -14.30 -10.50 22.44
C ILE A 885 -15.78 -10.87 22.54
N GLY A 886 -16.65 -10.03 21.98
CA GLY A 886 -18.10 -10.24 22.00
C GLY A 886 -18.85 -8.92 22.13
N ALA A 887 -19.81 -8.79 23.04
CA ALA A 887 -20.63 -7.58 23.14
C ALA A 887 -20.78 -7.07 24.58
N GLY A 888 -21.12 -5.78 24.70
CA GLY A 888 -21.26 -5.10 25.98
C GLY A 888 -22.57 -5.43 26.71
N SER A 889 -22.84 -4.63 27.75
CA SER A 889 -24.04 -4.71 28.60
C SER A 889 -25.33 -4.59 27.78
N GLU A 890 -26.34 -5.38 28.13
CA GLU A 890 -27.64 -5.48 27.46
C GLU A 890 -27.58 -5.89 25.97
N GLN A 891 -26.48 -6.49 25.50
CA GLN A 891 -26.31 -6.91 24.10
C GLN A 891 -26.04 -8.42 23.96
N LYS A 892 -26.49 -8.97 22.83
CA LYS A 892 -26.05 -10.28 22.34
C LYS A 892 -24.90 -10.12 21.37
N HIS A 893 -24.01 -11.10 21.36
CA HIS A 893 -22.99 -11.22 20.33
C HIS A 893 -23.43 -12.20 19.24
N GLY A 894 -22.88 -12.03 18.03
CA GLY A 894 -23.09 -12.95 16.92
C GLY A 894 -22.27 -14.25 17.04
N GLU A 895 -21.97 -14.92 15.93
CA GLU A 895 -21.18 -16.17 15.97
C GLU A 895 -19.68 -15.85 16.18
N LEU A 896 -19.10 -16.35 17.27
CA LEU A 896 -17.66 -16.28 17.55
C LEU A 896 -17.01 -17.63 17.25
N ALA A 897 -16.08 -17.67 16.30
CA ALA A 897 -15.36 -18.87 15.92
C ALA A 897 -13.84 -18.69 16.07
N PHE A 898 -13.17 -19.60 16.78
CA PHE A 898 -11.73 -19.53 17.01
C PHE A 898 -11.01 -20.78 16.47
N LEU A 899 -10.02 -20.54 15.60
CA LEU A 899 -9.24 -21.52 14.82
C LEU A 899 -7.74 -21.21 14.93
N LEU A 900 -7.24 -21.06 16.16
CA LEU A 900 -5.87 -20.60 16.40
C LEU A 900 -4.88 -21.76 16.43
N SER A 901 -3.68 -21.52 15.90
CA SER A 901 -2.49 -22.33 16.19
C SER A 901 -1.58 -21.65 17.23
N GLY A 902 -1.68 -20.32 17.38
CA GLY A 902 -1.00 -19.54 18.42
C GLY A 902 -1.78 -19.43 19.74
N ALA A 903 -1.45 -18.39 20.53
CA ALA A 903 -2.02 -18.17 21.86
C ALA A 903 -2.93 -16.92 21.96
N LEU A 904 -4.07 -17.04 22.63
CA LEU A 904 -4.93 -15.93 23.05
C LEU A 904 -4.82 -15.73 24.57
N THR A 905 -4.35 -14.55 24.99
CA THR A 905 -4.25 -14.16 26.40
C THR A 905 -5.16 -12.98 26.69
N ILE A 906 -6.04 -13.09 27.69
CA ILE A 906 -6.91 -11.99 28.12
C ILE A 906 -6.65 -11.72 29.60
N HIS A 907 -6.31 -10.48 29.95
CA HIS A 907 -6.24 -10.02 31.34
C HIS A 907 -7.33 -8.95 31.55
N ALA A 908 -8.27 -9.24 32.44
CA ALA A 908 -9.37 -8.33 32.74
C ALA A 908 -9.26 -7.76 34.16
N ARG A 909 -9.36 -6.43 34.26
CA ARG A 909 -9.50 -5.72 35.54
C ARG A 909 -10.67 -4.73 35.45
N GLY A 910 -11.70 -4.94 36.26
CA GLY A 910 -12.91 -4.12 36.21
C GLY A 910 -13.91 -4.43 37.31
N VAL A 911 -15.12 -3.87 37.21
CA VAL A 911 -16.21 -4.15 38.15
C VAL A 911 -17.00 -5.37 37.68
N ALA A 912 -17.49 -5.38 36.45
CA ALA A 912 -18.22 -6.51 35.90
C ALA A 912 -17.93 -6.72 34.41
N GLY A 913 -17.98 -7.96 33.93
CA GLY A 913 -17.78 -8.21 32.50
C GLY A 913 -17.52 -9.65 32.11
N THR A 914 -17.34 -9.85 30.80
CA THR A 914 -17.10 -11.15 30.18
C THR A 914 -15.80 -11.12 29.37
N CYS A 915 -14.91 -12.10 29.49
CA CYS A 915 -13.68 -12.11 28.67
C CYS A 915 -13.98 -12.53 27.22
N ILE A 916 -14.70 -13.62 27.01
CA ILE A 916 -15.21 -14.04 25.69
C ILE A 916 -16.71 -14.27 25.78
N GLY A 917 -17.49 -13.48 25.05
CA GLY A 917 -18.95 -13.54 25.01
C GLY A 917 -19.62 -12.19 25.31
N SER A 918 -20.85 -12.19 25.83
CA SER A 918 -21.60 -10.94 26.06
C SER A 918 -22.51 -10.99 27.28
N ASP A 919 -23.40 -10.01 27.45
CA ASP A 919 -24.41 -10.04 28.51
C ASP A 919 -25.56 -11.01 28.19
N LEU A 920 -26.27 -10.79 27.07
CA LEU A 920 -27.50 -11.54 26.73
C LEU A 920 -27.27 -12.89 26.01
N GLY A 921 -26.01 -13.25 25.74
CA GLY A 921 -25.62 -14.54 25.15
C GLY A 921 -25.27 -14.48 23.66
N GLY A 922 -25.09 -15.65 23.07
CA GLY A 922 -24.63 -15.85 21.69
C GLY A 922 -23.99 -17.24 21.54
N VAL A 923 -23.40 -17.50 20.37
CA VAL A 923 -22.76 -18.81 20.06
C VAL A 923 -21.25 -18.65 20.09
N VAL A 924 -20.57 -19.42 20.95
CA VAL A 924 -19.11 -19.43 21.07
C VAL A 924 -18.57 -20.80 20.65
N ARG A 925 -17.74 -20.84 19.62
CA ARG A 925 -17.09 -22.05 19.10
C ARG A 925 -15.58 -21.90 19.10
N ILE A 926 -14.88 -22.69 19.91
CA ILE A 926 -13.43 -22.66 20.04
C ILE A 926 -12.87 -24.03 19.63
N LYS A 927 -12.12 -24.12 18.54
CA LYS A 927 -11.72 -25.42 17.94
C LYS A 927 -10.23 -25.78 18.00
N SER A 928 -9.36 -24.82 18.25
CA SER A 928 -7.93 -25.04 18.44
C SER A 928 -7.25 -23.84 19.09
N GLY A 929 -6.07 -24.06 19.69
CA GLY A 929 -5.18 -23.01 20.20
C GLY A 929 -4.88 -23.10 21.69
N LEU A 930 -4.02 -22.19 22.17
CA LEU A 930 -3.71 -21.98 23.58
C LEU A 930 -4.47 -20.77 24.12
N TYR A 931 -5.24 -20.92 25.19
CA TYR A 931 -6.02 -19.84 25.79
C TYR A 931 -5.62 -19.64 27.26
N SER A 932 -5.30 -18.41 27.63
CA SER A 932 -4.98 -18.00 29.00
C SER A 932 -5.84 -16.80 29.38
N ILE A 933 -6.85 -17.00 30.23
CA ILE A 933 -7.76 -15.93 30.63
C ILE A 933 -7.61 -15.69 32.13
N GLU A 934 -7.33 -14.45 32.51
CA GLU A 934 -7.24 -14.01 33.89
C GLU A 934 -8.20 -12.84 34.11
N SER A 935 -9.07 -12.93 35.11
CA SER A 935 -9.99 -11.85 35.47
C SER A 935 -9.93 -11.56 36.96
N ASP A 936 -9.75 -10.28 37.30
CA ASP A 936 -9.85 -9.73 38.65
C ASP A 936 -10.97 -8.67 38.65
N SER A 937 -12.14 -9.06 39.14
CA SER A 937 -13.34 -8.21 39.07
C SER A 937 -14.35 -8.47 40.19
N ASN A 938 -15.40 -7.65 40.32
CA ASN A 938 -16.47 -7.93 41.30
C ASN A 938 -17.39 -9.05 40.78
N ALA A 939 -17.80 -8.98 39.51
CA ALA A 939 -18.60 -10.01 38.84
C ALA A 939 -18.01 -10.37 37.48
N GLY A 940 -17.32 -11.50 37.38
CA GLY A 940 -16.53 -11.87 36.20
C GLY A 940 -16.96 -13.18 35.56
N VAL A 941 -17.10 -13.18 34.23
CA VAL A 941 -17.29 -14.37 33.42
C VAL A 941 -16.07 -14.57 32.51
N GLY A 942 -15.46 -15.74 32.53
CA GLY A 942 -14.37 -16.08 31.60
C GLY A 942 -14.89 -16.24 30.17
N ILE A 943 -15.64 -17.31 29.92
CA ILE A 943 -16.26 -17.60 28.62
C ILE A 943 -17.76 -17.83 28.80
N GLY A 944 -18.59 -17.05 28.12
CA GLY A 944 -20.03 -17.27 28.07
C GLY A 944 -20.84 -15.99 28.19
N SER A 945 -21.82 -15.98 29.10
CA SER A 945 -22.77 -14.87 29.18
C SER A 945 -22.97 -14.33 30.58
N PHE A 946 -23.30 -13.05 30.72
CA PHE A 946 -23.64 -12.49 32.03
C PHE A 946 -25.10 -12.82 32.39
N SER A 947 -26.09 -12.15 31.79
CA SER A 947 -27.51 -12.39 32.10
C SER A 947 -28.20 -13.46 31.23
N GLY A 948 -27.65 -13.74 30.04
CA GLY A 948 -28.27 -14.56 29.01
C GLY A 948 -28.00 -16.06 29.07
N PHE A 949 -28.41 -16.78 28.02
CA PHE A 949 -28.08 -18.20 27.85
C PHE A 949 -26.71 -18.34 27.16
N ALA A 950 -25.84 -19.16 27.73
CA ALA A 950 -24.52 -19.45 27.17
C ALA A 950 -24.55 -20.75 26.35
N ASP A 951 -24.22 -20.68 25.06
CA ASP A 951 -24.01 -21.85 24.18
C ASP A 951 -22.52 -21.90 23.76
N ILE A 952 -21.79 -22.85 24.33
CA ILE A 952 -20.32 -22.90 24.28
C ILE A 952 -19.86 -24.29 23.81
N GLU A 953 -19.06 -24.31 22.75
CA GLU A 953 -18.41 -25.50 22.21
C GLU A 953 -16.89 -25.31 22.18
N ILE A 954 -16.16 -26.16 22.87
CA ILE A 954 -14.70 -26.18 22.97
C ILE A 954 -14.21 -27.53 22.46
N PHE A 955 -13.33 -27.52 21.47
CA PHE A 955 -12.78 -28.70 20.82
C PHE A 955 -11.27 -28.52 20.65
N GLY A 956 -10.45 -29.54 20.90
CA GLY A 956 -9.03 -29.55 20.48
C GLY A 956 -8.12 -28.46 21.07
N CYS A 957 -8.39 -27.93 22.27
CA CYS A 957 -7.68 -26.76 22.82
C CYS A 957 -6.91 -27.05 24.10
N SER A 958 -5.91 -26.20 24.40
CA SER A 958 -5.30 -26.09 25.73
C SER A 958 -5.75 -24.78 26.38
N MET A 959 -6.47 -24.85 27.49
CA MET A 959 -7.05 -23.67 28.14
C MET A 959 -6.75 -23.60 29.63
N GLU A 960 -6.45 -22.39 30.10
CA GLU A 960 -6.26 -22.06 31.51
C GLU A 960 -7.02 -20.77 31.85
N LEU A 961 -7.99 -20.87 32.76
CA LEU A 961 -8.84 -19.78 33.20
C LEU A 961 -8.65 -19.53 34.70
N TRP A 962 -8.40 -18.29 35.08
CA TRP A 962 -8.24 -17.83 36.46
C TRP A 962 -9.19 -16.66 36.72
N ILE A 963 -10.23 -16.88 37.50
CA ILE A 963 -11.23 -15.87 37.83
C ILE A 963 -11.19 -15.59 39.33
N ALA A 964 -10.78 -14.39 39.71
CA ALA A 964 -10.87 -13.87 41.07
C ALA A 964 -12.01 -12.84 41.11
N ALA A 965 -13.16 -13.23 41.67
CA ALA A 965 -14.32 -12.35 41.73
C ALA A 965 -15.27 -12.62 42.89
N VAL A 966 -16.03 -11.61 43.33
CA VAL A 966 -17.09 -11.83 44.35
C VAL A 966 -18.13 -12.80 43.80
N HIS A 967 -18.56 -12.61 42.55
CA HIS A 967 -19.34 -13.57 41.78
C HIS A 967 -18.54 -13.98 40.54
N GLY A 968 -18.07 -15.22 40.48
CA GLY A 968 -17.17 -15.70 39.42
C GLY A 968 -17.69 -16.91 38.67
N VAL A 969 -17.57 -16.88 37.34
CA VAL A 969 -17.84 -18.03 36.45
C VAL A 969 -16.67 -18.22 35.49
N CYS A 970 -16.03 -19.39 35.46
CA CYS A 970 -14.98 -19.62 34.45
C CYS A 970 -15.62 -19.86 33.07
N VAL A 971 -16.55 -20.81 32.96
CA VAL A 971 -17.28 -21.08 31.71
C VAL A 971 -18.77 -21.26 31.98
N GLY A 972 -19.62 -20.49 31.28
CA GLY A 972 -21.06 -20.61 31.35
C GLY A 972 -21.76 -19.27 31.56
N SER A 973 -22.75 -19.21 32.46
CA SER A 973 -23.58 -18.01 32.63
C SER A 973 -23.66 -17.52 34.08
N MET A 974 -23.71 -16.21 34.31
CA MET A 974 -23.91 -15.65 35.66
C MET A 974 -25.37 -15.79 36.10
N GLU A 975 -26.33 -15.33 35.29
CA GLU A 975 -27.76 -15.34 35.66
C GLU A 975 -28.64 -16.26 34.80
N GLY A 976 -28.21 -16.60 33.59
CA GLY A 976 -28.99 -17.46 32.69
C GLY A 976 -28.52 -18.92 32.68
N GLY A 977 -29.07 -19.71 31.75
CA GLY A 977 -28.69 -21.11 31.58
C GLY A 977 -27.38 -21.29 30.82
N ALA A 978 -26.79 -22.48 30.88
CA ALA A 978 -25.57 -22.79 30.14
C ALA A 978 -25.65 -24.17 29.48
N ASP A 979 -25.24 -24.26 28.22
CA ASP A 979 -24.89 -25.51 27.54
C ASP A 979 -23.41 -25.45 27.12
N VAL A 980 -22.61 -26.35 27.69
CA VAL A 980 -21.16 -26.34 27.56
C VAL A 980 -20.71 -27.71 27.08
N ARG A 981 -20.05 -27.77 25.92
CA ARG A 981 -19.44 -28.98 25.38
C ARG A 981 -17.92 -28.80 25.27
N ILE A 982 -17.17 -29.71 25.87
CA ILE A 982 -15.69 -29.69 25.86
C ILE A 982 -15.18 -31.05 25.37
N GLU A 983 -14.50 -31.06 24.22
CA GLU A 983 -14.05 -32.28 23.55
C GLU A 983 -12.55 -32.20 23.21
N HIS A 984 -11.84 -33.34 23.30
CA HIS A 984 -10.43 -33.48 22.89
C HIS A 984 -9.48 -32.38 23.41
N SER A 985 -9.69 -31.89 24.63
CA SER A 985 -9.01 -30.69 25.15
C SER A 985 -8.23 -30.95 26.45
N SER A 986 -7.33 -30.02 26.80
CA SER A 986 -6.78 -29.89 28.15
C SER A 986 -7.29 -28.59 28.75
N PHE A 987 -8.06 -28.68 29.83
CA PHE A 987 -8.80 -27.54 30.37
C PHE A 987 -8.55 -27.41 31.88
N LYS A 988 -8.14 -26.22 32.32
CA LYS A 988 -7.99 -25.86 33.73
C LYS A 988 -8.81 -24.62 34.04
N ALA A 989 -9.68 -24.72 35.05
CA ALA A 989 -10.43 -23.58 35.59
C ALA A 989 -10.14 -23.40 37.07
N PHE A 990 -9.80 -22.17 37.44
CA PHE A 990 -9.55 -21.72 38.79
C PHE A 990 -10.49 -20.56 39.10
N CYS A 991 -11.29 -20.69 40.15
CA CYS A 991 -12.20 -19.63 40.59
C CYS A 991 -12.00 -19.35 42.08
N ASP A 992 -11.83 -18.09 42.46
CA ASP A 992 -11.71 -17.63 43.85
C ASP A 992 -12.73 -16.51 44.13
N GLY A 993 -13.46 -16.55 45.25
CA GLY A 993 -14.58 -15.63 45.44
C GLY A 993 -15.54 -15.82 46.62
N SER A 994 -16.68 -15.12 46.56
CA SER A 994 -17.82 -15.36 47.49
C SER A 994 -18.80 -16.37 46.90
N GLU A 995 -19.18 -16.18 45.64
CA GLU A 995 -19.95 -17.13 44.83
C GLU A 995 -19.12 -17.55 43.62
N GLY A 996 -18.84 -18.85 43.50
CA GLY A 996 -17.91 -19.34 42.47
C GLY A 996 -18.46 -20.55 41.73
N VAL A 997 -18.41 -20.49 40.40
CA VAL A 997 -18.71 -21.62 39.51
C VAL A 997 -17.56 -21.87 38.55
N GLY A 998 -17.09 -23.11 38.51
CA GLY A 998 -16.10 -23.52 37.50
C GLY A 998 -16.75 -23.58 36.13
N ILE A 999 -17.65 -24.52 35.92
CA ILE A 999 -18.38 -24.69 34.65
C ILE A 999 -19.88 -24.80 34.94
N GLY A 1000 -20.70 -23.90 34.41
CA GLY A 1000 -22.16 -23.94 34.57
C GLY A 1000 -22.78 -22.58 34.84
N SER A 1001 -23.60 -22.47 35.88
CA SER A 1001 -24.31 -21.22 36.16
C SER A 1001 -24.46 -20.88 37.64
N VAL A 1002 -24.40 -19.59 37.97
CA VAL A 1002 -24.58 -19.11 39.36
C VAL A 1002 -26.07 -19.04 39.68
N LYS A 1003 -26.85 -18.18 39.00
CA LYS A 1003 -28.30 -18.00 39.28
C LYS A 1003 -29.23 -18.62 38.25
N GLY A 1004 -28.67 -19.29 37.23
CA GLY A 1004 -29.45 -19.88 36.14
C GLY A 1004 -30.35 -21.04 36.55
N SER A 1005 -31.42 -21.20 35.78
CA SER A 1005 -32.40 -22.28 35.99
C SER A 1005 -31.92 -23.65 35.49
N SER A 1006 -30.88 -23.71 34.64
CA SER A 1006 -30.33 -24.98 34.14
C SER A 1006 -28.88 -24.90 33.68
N ALA A 1007 -28.16 -26.02 33.78
CA ALA A 1007 -26.83 -26.22 33.20
C ALA A 1007 -26.69 -27.61 32.57
N SER A 1008 -26.27 -27.67 31.31
CA SER A 1008 -25.95 -28.88 30.56
C SER A 1008 -24.45 -28.87 30.27
N ILE A 1009 -23.73 -29.90 30.74
CA ILE A 1009 -22.27 -30.00 30.59
C ILE A 1009 -21.90 -31.35 29.98
N GLY A 1010 -21.30 -31.32 28.79
CA GLY A 1010 -20.72 -32.47 28.11
C GLY A 1010 -19.19 -32.38 28.08
N VAL A 1011 -18.50 -33.43 28.53
CA VAL A 1011 -17.04 -33.53 28.48
C VAL A 1011 -16.65 -34.86 27.85
N SER A 1012 -15.89 -34.83 26.75
CA SER A 1012 -15.44 -36.03 26.05
C SER A 1012 -13.94 -35.95 25.74
N GLU A 1013 -13.23 -37.07 25.90
CA GLU A 1013 -11.80 -37.20 25.57
C GLU A 1013 -10.90 -36.06 26.08
N THR A 1014 -11.19 -35.54 27.28
CA THR A 1014 -10.61 -34.28 27.79
C THR A 1014 -9.93 -34.49 29.14
N GLY A 1015 -8.82 -33.78 29.36
CA GLY A 1015 -8.20 -33.62 30.68
C GLY A 1015 -8.72 -32.36 31.37
N LEU A 1016 -9.68 -32.50 32.29
CA LEU A 1016 -10.35 -31.39 32.97
C LEU A 1016 -9.89 -31.27 34.43
N THR A 1017 -9.36 -30.10 34.80
CA THR A 1017 -9.08 -29.73 36.20
C THR A 1017 -9.90 -28.51 36.58
N VAL A 1018 -10.70 -28.61 37.64
CA VAL A 1018 -11.51 -27.51 38.15
C VAL A 1018 -11.20 -27.31 39.63
N GLU A 1019 -10.81 -26.09 39.99
CA GLU A 1019 -10.53 -25.70 41.37
C GLU A 1019 -11.36 -24.46 41.72
N VAL A 1020 -12.25 -24.58 42.70
CA VAL A 1020 -13.12 -23.49 43.14
C VAL A 1020 -12.99 -23.27 44.64
N ASN A 1021 -12.53 -22.08 45.02
CA ASN A 1021 -12.42 -21.64 46.40
C ASN A 1021 -13.42 -20.49 46.60
N ALA A 1022 -14.62 -20.78 47.09
CA ALA A 1022 -15.65 -19.76 47.26
C ALA A 1022 -16.53 -20.04 48.47
N ALA A 1023 -17.13 -19.01 49.09
CA ALA A 1023 -18.02 -19.20 50.23
C ALA A 1023 -19.23 -20.09 49.86
N ASN A 1024 -19.85 -19.86 48.71
CA ASN A 1024 -20.94 -20.65 48.15
C ASN A 1024 -20.68 -20.97 46.67
N GLY A 1025 -21.13 -22.12 46.17
CA GLY A 1025 -21.00 -22.44 44.74
C GLY A 1025 -20.84 -23.91 44.40
N THR A 1026 -20.41 -24.16 43.17
CA THR A 1026 -20.19 -25.52 42.65
C THR A 1026 -19.05 -25.56 41.64
N ALA A 1027 -18.30 -26.66 41.58
CA ALA A 1027 -17.27 -26.80 40.57
C ALA A 1027 -17.88 -26.99 39.16
N ILE A 1028 -18.87 -27.88 39.02
CA ILE A 1028 -19.55 -28.13 37.74
C ILE A 1028 -21.06 -28.24 37.97
N GLY A 1029 -21.83 -27.30 37.42
CA GLY A 1029 -23.30 -27.31 37.48
C GLY A 1029 -23.94 -25.94 37.69
N ALA A 1030 -25.24 -25.93 37.98
CA ALA A 1030 -25.97 -24.74 38.39
C ALA A 1030 -26.19 -24.72 39.92
N ILE A 1031 -26.01 -23.59 40.61
CA ILE A 1031 -26.15 -23.53 42.08
C ILE A 1031 -27.60 -23.82 42.53
N ASP A 1032 -28.60 -23.25 41.86
CA ASP A 1032 -30.02 -23.47 42.22
C ASP A 1032 -30.85 -24.08 41.07
N GLY A 1033 -30.21 -24.38 39.93
CA GLY A 1033 -30.85 -24.89 38.72
C GLY A 1033 -30.77 -26.41 38.51
N ARG A 1034 -31.48 -26.91 37.49
CA ARG A 1034 -31.36 -28.29 37.01
C ARG A 1034 -30.00 -28.52 36.37
N THR A 1035 -29.33 -29.63 36.65
CA THR A 1035 -28.00 -29.92 36.09
C THR A 1035 -27.96 -31.28 35.39
N ASP A 1036 -27.45 -31.35 34.14
CA ASP A 1036 -27.15 -32.60 33.41
C ASP A 1036 -25.65 -32.61 33.07
N ILE A 1037 -24.91 -33.58 33.62
CA ILE A 1037 -23.47 -33.72 33.43
C ILE A 1037 -23.18 -35.05 32.74
N ARG A 1038 -22.49 -35.00 31.61
CA ARG A 1038 -22.06 -36.19 30.86
C ARG A 1038 -20.56 -36.15 30.64
N VAL A 1039 -19.86 -37.18 31.11
CA VAL A 1039 -18.41 -37.31 30.97
C VAL A 1039 -18.10 -38.63 30.28
N PHE A 1040 -17.33 -38.59 29.19
CA PHE A 1040 -16.96 -39.77 28.40
C PHE A 1040 -15.45 -39.83 28.16
N SER A 1041 -14.81 -40.95 28.46
CA SER A 1041 -13.39 -41.22 28.15
C SER A 1041 -12.43 -40.08 28.56
N SER A 1042 -12.64 -39.50 29.74
CA SER A 1042 -11.98 -38.26 30.18
C SER A 1042 -11.37 -38.40 31.58
N SER A 1043 -10.35 -37.60 31.89
CA SER A 1043 -9.78 -37.50 33.23
C SER A 1043 -10.26 -36.21 33.91
N LEU A 1044 -10.90 -36.34 35.07
CA LEU A 1044 -11.49 -35.22 35.79
C LEU A 1044 -10.88 -35.08 37.19
N LYS A 1045 -10.33 -33.90 37.48
CA LYS A 1045 -9.85 -33.53 38.81
C LYS A 1045 -10.61 -32.31 39.32
N VAL A 1046 -11.42 -32.50 40.35
CA VAL A 1046 -12.25 -31.44 40.95
C VAL A 1046 -11.83 -31.20 42.39
N ASN A 1047 -11.47 -29.95 42.69
CA ASN A 1047 -11.21 -29.48 44.04
C ASN A 1047 -12.18 -28.34 44.34
N SER A 1048 -12.97 -28.44 45.40
CA SER A 1048 -13.81 -27.33 45.85
C SER A 1048 -13.71 -27.10 47.35
N SER A 1049 -13.64 -25.84 47.77
CA SER A 1049 -13.55 -25.48 49.18
C SER A 1049 -14.34 -24.21 49.52
N GLY A 1050 -15.08 -24.24 50.64
CA GLY A 1050 -16.00 -23.17 51.00
C GLY A 1050 -16.97 -23.48 52.14
N GLU A 1051 -17.91 -22.58 52.44
CA GLU A 1051 -18.98 -22.86 53.41
C GLU A 1051 -20.03 -23.80 52.80
N LYS A 1052 -20.58 -23.45 51.63
CA LYS A 1052 -21.58 -24.23 50.88
C LYS A 1052 -21.09 -24.54 49.46
N MET A 1053 -20.12 -25.46 49.37
CA MET A 1053 -19.53 -25.88 48.10
C MET A 1053 -19.88 -27.31 47.76
N LEU A 1054 -20.12 -27.56 46.47
CA LEU A 1054 -20.34 -28.87 45.89
C LEU A 1054 -19.31 -29.14 44.78
N ALA A 1055 -19.13 -30.41 44.44
CA ALA A 1055 -18.37 -30.80 43.25
C ALA A 1055 -19.25 -30.79 42.00
N PHE A 1056 -20.48 -31.30 42.12
CA PHE A 1056 -21.39 -31.48 41.01
C PHE A 1056 -22.81 -31.03 41.34
N GLY A 1057 -23.42 -30.28 40.42
CA GLY A 1057 -24.77 -29.75 40.57
C GLY A 1057 -24.86 -28.65 41.61
N GLY A 1058 -26.07 -28.44 42.14
CA GLY A 1058 -26.37 -27.38 43.11
C GLY A 1058 -27.23 -27.85 44.26
N ASN A 1059 -27.95 -26.91 44.88
CA ASN A 1059 -28.96 -27.14 45.91
C ASN A 1059 -30.20 -27.88 45.38
N SER A 1060 -30.34 -28.01 44.05
CA SER A 1060 -31.40 -28.78 43.41
C SER A 1060 -31.13 -30.28 43.43
N THR A 1061 -32.17 -31.07 43.75
CA THR A 1061 -32.14 -32.53 43.62
C THR A 1061 -32.29 -33.03 42.18
N ASP A 1062 -32.64 -32.13 41.25
CA ASP A 1062 -32.73 -32.40 39.81
C ASP A 1062 -31.35 -32.26 39.16
N THR A 1063 -30.43 -33.09 39.63
CA THR A 1063 -29.06 -33.22 39.10
C THR A 1063 -28.88 -34.65 38.58
N LYS A 1064 -28.38 -34.78 37.35
CA LYS A 1064 -28.05 -36.05 36.70
C LYS A 1064 -26.58 -36.08 36.32
N ILE A 1065 -25.90 -37.17 36.65
CA ILE A 1065 -24.46 -37.34 36.45
C ILE A 1065 -24.22 -38.69 35.77
N ASP A 1066 -23.83 -38.66 34.49
CA ASP A 1066 -23.47 -39.83 33.71
C ASP A 1066 -21.97 -39.79 33.37
N MET A 1067 -21.18 -40.68 33.97
CA MET A 1067 -19.74 -40.80 33.73
C MET A 1067 -19.42 -42.17 33.14
N MET A 1068 -18.82 -42.22 31.96
CA MET A 1068 -18.46 -43.46 31.27
C MET A 1068 -16.98 -43.45 30.88
N ARG A 1069 -16.24 -44.50 31.24
CA ARG A 1069 -14.82 -44.64 30.92
C ARG A 1069 -13.94 -43.48 31.43
N ALA A 1070 -14.31 -42.90 32.57
CA ALA A 1070 -13.68 -41.69 33.09
C ALA A 1070 -12.89 -41.97 34.38
N ASP A 1071 -11.75 -41.29 34.53
CA ASP A 1071 -10.93 -41.30 35.75
C ASP A 1071 -11.21 -40.02 36.55
N VAL A 1072 -11.93 -40.14 37.66
CA VAL A 1072 -12.49 -39.02 38.41
C VAL A 1072 -11.88 -38.94 39.82
N LYS A 1073 -11.31 -37.78 40.16
CA LYS A 1073 -10.80 -37.48 41.50
C LYS A 1073 -11.42 -36.20 42.02
N VAL A 1074 -12.20 -36.31 43.10
CA VAL A 1074 -12.99 -35.22 43.66
C VAL A 1074 -12.60 -35.01 45.12
N SER A 1075 -12.34 -33.76 45.49
CA SER A 1075 -12.06 -33.35 46.86
C SER A 1075 -12.87 -32.11 47.22
N VAL A 1076 -13.83 -32.25 48.14
CA VAL A 1076 -14.71 -31.17 48.61
C VAL A 1076 -14.44 -30.87 50.07
N ARG A 1077 -14.33 -29.59 50.43
CA ARG A 1077 -14.34 -29.10 51.81
C ARG A 1077 -15.52 -28.15 52.00
N SER A 1078 -16.56 -28.58 52.71
CA SER A 1078 -17.79 -27.79 52.91
C SER A 1078 -18.58 -28.19 54.16
N ASN A 1079 -19.30 -27.24 54.75
CA ASN A 1079 -20.24 -27.47 55.86
C ASN A 1079 -21.46 -28.33 55.44
N LEU A 1080 -21.70 -28.52 54.15
CA LEU A 1080 -22.78 -29.37 53.62
C LEU A 1080 -22.52 -30.88 53.82
N ASN A 1081 -21.26 -31.25 54.10
CA ASN A 1081 -20.82 -32.65 54.30
C ASN A 1081 -21.23 -33.61 53.17
N ARG A 1082 -21.34 -33.11 51.93
CA ARG A 1082 -21.63 -33.89 50.73
C ARG A 1082 -20.96 -33.26 49.51
N ASP A 1083 -20.77 -34.04 48.45
CA ASP A 1083 -20.21 -33.62 47.18
C ASP A 1083 -21.30 -33.22 46.14
N THR A 1084 -22.51 -33.76 46.27
CA THR A 1084 -23.68 -33.40 45.44
C THR A 1084 -25.02 -33.60 46.19
N PHE A 1085 -26.09 -32.97 45.71
CA PHE A 1085 -27.48 -33.24 46.11
C PHE A 1085 -28.23 -34.16 45.12
N ALA A 1086 -27.56 -34.65 44.08
CA ALA A 1086 -28.11 -35.66 43.19
C ALA A 1086 -28.55 -36.90 43.97
N LYS A 1087 -29.70 -37.47 43.60
CA LYS A 1087 -30.11 -38.78 44.12
C LYS A 1087 -29.19 -39.85 43.55
N GLU A 1088 -28.85 -40.87 44.33
CA GLU A 1088 -27.96 -41.96 43.90
C GLU A 1088 -28.46 -42.66 42.61
N GLU A 1089 -29.77 -42.73 42.38
CA GLU A 1089 -30.37 -43.26 41.14
C GLU A 1089 -30.04 -42.44 39.88
N ASN A 1090 -29.62 -41.18 40.05
CA ASN A 1090 -29.24 -40.26 38.99
C ASN A 1090 -27.72 -40.14 38.83
N ILE A 1091 -26.93 -40.88 39.62
CA ILE A 1091 -25.47 -40.94 39.52
C ILE A 1091 -25.11 -42.28 38.89
N LYS A 1092 -24.51 -42.24 37.71
CA LYS A 1092 -24.14 -43.44 36.96
C LYS A 1092 -22.68 -43.37 36.55
N ILE A 1093 -21.85 -44.22 37.15
CA ILE A 1093 -20.43 -44.32 36.82
C ILE A 1093 -20.20 -45.71 36.20
N VAL A 1094 -19.73 -45.77 34.96
CA VAL A 1094 -19.53 -47.01 34.18
C VAL A 1094 -18.09 -47.12 33.69
N ASP A 1095 -17.43 -48.26 33.93
CA ASP A 1095 -16.11 -48.61 33.38
C ASP A 1095 -14.97 -47.59 33.63
N GLY A 1096 -14.84 -47.04 34.85
CA GLY A 1096 -13.79 -46.07 35.20
C GLY A 1096 -13.39 -46.10 36.68
N GLN A 1097 -12.38 -45.32 37.08
CA GLN A 1097 -12.00 -45.14 38.48
C GLN A 1097 -12.57 -43.85 39.04
N ALA A 1098 -13.24 -43.90 40.18
CA ALA A 1098 -13.77 -42.70 40.82
C ALA A 1098 -13.41 -42.66 42.32
N ARG A 1099 -12.85 -41.54 42.78
CA ARG A 1099 -12.52 -41.31 44.19
C ARG A 1099 -13.07 -39.98 44.64
N PHE A 1100 -14.01 -40.02 45.58
CA PHE A 1100 -14.64 -38.85 46.17
C PHE A 1100 -14.19 -38.71 47.62
N THR A 1101 -13.80 -37.50 48.02
CA THR A 1101 -13.41 -37.19 49.40
C THR A 1101 -14.11 -35.91 49.83
N VAL A 1102 -14.88 -35.98 50.90
CA VAL A 1102 -15.59 -34.82 51.49
C VAL A 1102 -15.10 -34.63 52.91
N ASN A 1103 -14.57 -33.45 53.23
CA ASN A 1103 -14.00 -33.10 54.54
C ASN A 1103 -12.95 -34.11 55.06
N GLY A 1104 -12.19 -34.73 54.16
CA GLY A 1104 -11.16 -35.73 54.49
C GLY A 1104 -11.69 -37.17 54.64
N THR A 1105 -13.00 -37.37 54.51
CA THR A 1105 -13.67 -38.68 54.54
C THR A 1105 -13.99 -39.17 53.13
N ALA A 1106 -13.78 -40.45 52.85
CA ALA A 1106 -14.13 -41.04 51.56
C ALA A 1106 -15.66 -41.19 51.45
N VAL A 1107 -16.21 -40.87 50.26
CA VAL A 1107 -17.62 -41.09 49.90
C VAL A 1107 -17.65 -42.14 48.79
N GLU A 1108 -18.53 -43.14 48.94
CA GLU A 1108 -18.69 -44.22 47.96
C GLU A 1108 -19.95 -43.98 47.11
N HIS A 1109 -19.76 -43.99 45.78
CA HIS A 1109 -20.84 -44.04 44.79
C HIS A 1109 -20.79 -45.35 44.02
N THR A 1110 -21.92 -45.79 43.49
CA THR A 1110 -22.01 -47.07 42.78
C THR A 1110 -21.27 -47.02 41.43
N VAL A 1111 -20.20 -47.78 41.29
CA VAL A 1111 -19.46 -47.96 40.02
C VAL A 1111 -19.89 -49.28 39.37
N ILE A 1112 -20.43 -49.19 38.16
CA ILE A 1112 -20.87 -50.33 37.35
C ILE A 1112 -19.71 -50.71 36.43
N VAL A 1113 -19.11 -51.88 36.66
CA VAL A 1113 -18.14 -52.46 35.72
C VAL A 1113 -18.93 -53.35 34.76
N LYS A 1114 -18.94 -53.03 33.46
CA LYS A 1114 -19.48 -53.90 32.42
C LYS A 1114 -18.33 -54.76 31.88
N ASP A 1115 -18.49 -56.08 32.01
CA ASP A 1115 -17.58 -57.10 31.46
C ASP A 1115 -17.39 -57.00 29.94
#